data_AF-W2SCK1-F1
#
_entry.id   AF-W2SCK1-F1
#
_cell.length_a   1.000
_cell.length_b   1.000
_cell.length_c   1.000
_cell.angle_alpha   90.00
_cell.angle_beta   90.00
_cell.angle_gamma   90.00
#
_symmetry.space_group_name_H-M   'P 1'
#
loop_
_entity.id
_entity.type
_entity.pdbx_description
1 polymer ?
#
loop_
_entity_poly.entity_id
_entity_poly.type
_entity_poly.pdbx_seq_one_letter_code
_entity_poly.pdbx_strand_id
1 'polypeptide(L)'
;MQPLSRSVSPSPSRLSISSFQNHVQSLGLGDHSSIHLASSNKPLAPTGAAQRYQFRFYFARAIANTLGPLAVVTVYLFIVFEYLEREEQNGVIPNRVVSANALFFTWIILSIFSLEWARSALAGFEAAALMKPRLAPSNALQLMWHTDRDWGQIGGWWRAMLCTIKYLGDKTSRRGYSGIGPNRTWDGPAGLWWYLGCSSFLFYAAVPLSGLSMNPADSLELGNQPVVILGANETTFGSRANSEVADAAMSGWRLGGVATPETPTVFYAPAESPNVSGLYYDDAIQAIYQYDLSGTSMKSRNITFFSGPRVSNRVHGVAWGLLTTTSCTPVNIYTGLELMNISSYANWSIPGITSRLFNGSALLTGSSSYSQYGSSPGVYFQDDGFGVNFTYLIASDHDIIGLGNPDYNNASTLPINGAFEIALWQSNLEGYPVDPAFTNLTRSPLVETSDNQTGYGVRCTLSTDVGTAQLSPSSHTFSAFTSKPANFTPALSATFAAAVPLFEYAGGYALQTVILSALTGIVPGYIGAPSCLPKNISPSVDTTCNVFYSANLATGGNPVQQTVDSGAVLMRQPTIPPERLTLAMYKMVGEAAASVMAVGAGEWQGDLRGLRPASDLQVGFVPWQVVVAMLGLWAVLTVVPQLWVFGERRWAATLTGEELVRFGVQLGRQGRDVGEAWREVPGLVGDLRPQEEVGEVGFSRYRAKARGREYVTSMERDC
;
A
#
# COMPACT_ATOMS: atom_id res chain seq x y z
N MET A 1 -17.62 12.61 -31.44
CA MET A 1 -18.52 12.76 -32.61
C MET A 1 -18.04 11.86 -33.74
N GLN A 2 -18.98 11.07 -34.27
CA GLN A 2 -18.98 10.23 -35.48
C GLN A 2 -18.11 8.95 -35.61
N PRO A 3 -18.64 7.93 -36.33
CA PRO A 3 -18.58 6.53 -35.89
C PRO A 3 -18.07 5.57 -36.99
N LEU A 4 -17.73 4.32 -36.62
CA LEU A 4 -17.52 3.24 -37.60
C LEU A 4 -18.34 1.99 -37.24
N SER A 5 -19.42 1.85 -38.02
CA SER A 5 -20.03 0.66 -38.60
C SER A 5 -19.88 -0.74 -37.97
N ARG A 6 -21.06 -1.33 -37.74
CA ARG A 6 -21.42 -2.76 -37.59
C ARG A 6 -20.62 -3.74 -38.49
N SER A 7 -20.28 -4.89 -37.91
CA SER A 7 -20.40 -6.22 -38.55
C SER A 7 -20.77 -7.24 -37.45
N VAL A 8 -22.01 -7.76 -37.45
CA VAL A 8 -22.42 -9.09 -37.94
C VAL A 8 -21.72 -10.25 -37.21
N SER A 9 -22.46 -10.86 -36.30
CA SER A 9 -22.22 -12.16 -35.68
C SER A 9 -22.22 -13.31 -36.70
N PRO A 10 -21.43 -14.38 -36.43
CA PRO A 10 -22.02 -15.71 -36.52
C PRO A 10 -21.75 -16.56 -35.26
N SER A 11 -22.77 -17.33 -34.92
CA SER A 11 -22.76 -18.46 -33.98
C SER A 11 -21.90 -19.64 -34.50
N PRO A 12 -21.64 -20.68 -33.69
CA PRO A 12 -20.42 -21.47 -33.74
C PRO A 12 -20.46 -22.57 -34.80
N SER A 13 -19.46 -22.60 -35.66
CA SER A 13 -19.14 -23.77 -36.49
C SER A 13 -18.18 -24.69 -35.73
N ARG A 14 -18.59 -25.95 -35.63
CA ARG A 14 -17.83 -27.08 -35.08
C ARG A 14 -16.42 -27.12 -35.70
N LEU A 15 -15.38 -26.87 -34.92
CA LEU A 15 -14.00 -27.18 -35.29
C LEU A 15 -13.72 -28.64 -34.93
N SER A 16 -13.54 -29.43 -35.98
CA SER A 16 -13.19 -30.84 -35.89
C SER A 16 -11.74 -31.02 -35.45
N ILE A 17 -11.50 -32.11 -34.73
CA ILE A 17 -10.24 -32.55 -34.09
C ILE A 17 -9.03 -32.65 -35.05
N SER A 18 -9.22 -32.52 -36.37
CA SER A 18 -8.14 -32.63 -37.36
C SER A 18 -7.26 -31.37 -37.50
N SER A 19 -7.68 -30.20 -37.02
CA SER A 19 -6.91 -28.95 -37.19
C SER A 19 -5.81 -28.73 -36.14
N PHE A 20 -5.82 -29.48 -35.03
CA PHE A 20 -4.79 -29.37 -33.98
C PHE A 20 -3.59 -30.30 -34.21
N GLN A 21 -3.72 -31.23 -35.17
CA GLN A 21 -2.69 -32.21 -35.52
C GLN A 21 -1.61 -31.62 -36.43
N ASN A 22 -1.95 -30.59 -37.22
CA ASN A 22 -1.02 -30.04 -38.22
C ASN A 22 -0.13 -28.90 -37.70
N HIS A 23 -0.35 -28.40 -36.47
CA HIS A 23 0.51 -27.35 -35.88
C HIS A 23 1.52 -27.89 -34.85
N VAL A 24 1.46 -29.19 -34.53
CA VAL A 24 2.45 -29.87 -33.68
C VAL A 24 3.58 -30.51 -34.51
N GLN A 25 3.46 -30.53 -35.84
CA GLN A 25 4.48 -31.06 -36.75
C GLN A 25 5.65 -30.09 -37.06
N SER A 26 5.61 -28.82 -36.62
CA SER A 26 6.70 -27.85 -36.89
C SER A 26 7.72 -27.69 -35.76
N LEU A 27 7.55 -28.37 -34.62
CA LEU A 27 8.54 -28.41 -33.54
C LEU A 27 9.29 -29.75 -33.56
N GLY A 28 10.18 -29.89 -34.55
CA GLY A 28 11.42 -30.68 -34.52
C GLY A 28 11.46 -31.98 -33.70
N LEU A 29 10.43 -32.83 -33.78
CA LEU A 29 10.49 -34.21 -33.31
C LEU A 29 10.85 -35.10 -34.50
N GLY A 30 12.16 -35.28 -34.68
CA GLY A 30 12.70 -36.32 -35.55
C GLY A 30 12.16 -37.68 -35.15
N ASP A 31 11.67 -38.39 -36.15
CA ASP A 31 11.15 -39.74 -36.13
C ASP A 31 12.17 -40.71 -35.51
N HIS A 32 11.99 -41.08 -34.25
CA HIS A 32 12.70 -42.20 -33.61
C HIS A 32 11.79 -43.41 -33.50
N SER A 33 11.14 -43.74 -34.62
CA SER A 33 10.57 -45.07 -34.92
C SER A 33 11.55 -45.85 -35.80
N SER A 34 12.78 -46.02 -35.34
CA SER A 34 13.72 -46.97 -35.95
C SER A 34 14.75 -47.38 -34.91
N ILE A 35 14.54 -48.56 -34.33
CA ILE A 35 15.65 -49.37 -33.84
C ILE A 35 16.43 -49.75 -35.10
N HIS A 36 17.34 -48.89 -35.52
CA HIS A 36 18.47 -49.33 -36.32
C HIS A 36 19.28 -50.27 -35.42
N LEU A 37 19.01 -51.57 -35.56
CA LEU A 37 20.04 -52.59 -35.43
C LEU A 37 21.15 -52.22 -36.43
N ALA A 38 22.02 -51.30 -36.03
CA ALA A 38 23.31 -51.15 -36.66
C ALA A 38 24.03 -52.47 -36.43
N SER A 39 24.02 -53.33 -37.46
CA SER A 39 25.00 -54.39 -37.68
C SER A 39 26.39 -53.74 -37.69
N SER A 40 26.91 -53.43 -36.51
CA SER A 40 28.33 -53.13 -36.31
C SER A 40 29.05 -54.46 -36.26
N ASN A 41 29.41 -54.98 -37.44
CA ASN A 41 30.45 -56.00 -37.58
C ASN A 41 31.83 -55.38 -37.31
N LYS A 42 32.02 -54.85 -36.10
CA LYS A 42 33.34 -54.68 -35.51
C LYS A 42 33.39 -55.60 -34.30
N PRO A 43 34.30 -56.59 -34.25
CA PRO A 43 34.51 -57.32 -33.02
C PRO A 43 34.89 -56.31 -31.95
N LEU A 44 34.17 -56.28 -30.82
CA LEU A 44 34.66 -55.62 -29.62
C LEU A 44 35.97 -56.31 -29.27
N ALA A 45 37.08 -55.64 -29.56
CA ALA A 45 38.37 -56.00 -28.99
C ALA A 45 38.26 -55.81 -27.46
N PRO A 46 38.56 -56.82 -26.64
CA PRO A 46 38.58 -56.67 -25.21
C PRO A 46 39.92 -56.00 -24.84
N THR A 47 39.95 -54.67 -24.75
CA THR A 47 41.03 -53.97 -24.05
C THR A 47 40.68 -53.93 -22.56
N GLY A 48 40.92 -55.07 -21.91
CA GLY A 48 40.68 -55.28 -20.48
C GLY A 48 41.70 -54.54 -19.61
N ALA A 49 41.20 -53.57 -18.84
CA ALA A 49 41.69 -53.31 -17.50
C ALA A 49 40.47 -53.34 -16.57
N ALA A 50 40.48 -54.32 -15.66
CA ALA A 50 39.48 -54.60 -14.64
C ALA A 50 39.01 -53.35 -13.87
N GLN A 51 37.71 -53.02 -13.95
CA GLN A 51 37.16 -51.94 -13.12
C GLN A 51 36.69 -52.54 -11.78
N ARG A 52 37.58 -52.50 -10.78
CA ARG A 52 37.29 -52.94 -9.40
C ARG A 52 36.30 -51.98 -8.74
N TYR A 53 35.19 -52.50 -8.22
CA TYR A 53 34.21 -51.70 -7.47
C TYR A 53 34.50 -51.78 -5.98
N GLN A 54 34.78 -50.63 -5.38
CA GLN A 54 34.82 -50.49 -3.93
C GLN A 54 33.59 -49.69 -3.48
N PHE A 55 32.80 -50.27 -2.58
CA PHE A 55 31.68 -49.57 -1.95
C PHE A 55 32.22 -48.38 -1.15
N ARG A 56 31.97 -47.16 -1.64
CA ARG A 56 32.47 -45.92 -1.04
C ARG A 56 31.39 -45.21 -0.24
N PHE A 57 31.85 -44.44 0.73
CA PHE A 57 31.02 -43.54 1.51
C PHE A 57 31.09 -42.14 0.95
N TYR A 58 29.95 -41.58 0.53
CA TYR A 58 29.87 -40.26 -0.09
C TYR A 58 29.46 -39.19 0.94
N PHE A 59 30.30 -38.96 1.94
CA PHE A 59 29.99 -38.12 3.11
C PHE A 59 29.56 -36.68 2.76
N ALA A 60 30.34 -35.99 1.92
CA ALA A 60 30.05 -34.61 1.53
C ALA A 60 28.69 -34.48 0.84
N ARG A 61 28.33 -35.45 -0.01
CA ARG A 61 27.04 -35.49 -0.70
C ARG A 61 25.90 -35.83 0.25
N ALA A 62 26.11 -36.73 1.20
CA ALA A 62 25.11 -37.05 2.23
C ALA A 62 24.77 -35.84 3.11
N ILE A 63 25.78 -35.07 3.53
CA ILE A 63 25.58 -33.81 4.26
C ILE A 63 24.83 -32.81 3.39
N ALA A 64 25.31 -32.55 2.16
CA ALA A 64 24.68 -31.61 1.25
C ALA A 64 23.20 -31.96 1.03
N ASN A 65 22.90 -33.22 0.73
CA ASN A 65 21.53 -33.74 0.51
C ASN A 65 20.60 -33.62 1.71
N THR A 66 21.16 -33.58 2.93
CA THR A 66 20.37 -33.48 4.18
C THR A 66 20.17 -32.04 4.59
N LEU A 67 21.19 -31.18 4.47
CA LEU A 67 21.13 -29.78 4.88
C LEU A 67 20.53 -28.87 3.80
N GLY A 68 20.72 -29.18 2.53
CA GLY A 68 20.29 -28.33 1.45
C GLY A 68 18.76 -28.11 1.37
N PRO A 69 17.87 -29.11 1.61
CA PRO A 69 16.43 -28.85 1.55
C PRO A 69 15.99 -27.92 2.68
N LEU A 70 16.61 -28.09 3.86
CA LEU A 70 16.40 -27.20 5.00
C LEU A 70 16.88 -25.78 4.72
N ALA A 71 18.04 -25.64 4.06
CA ALA A 71 18.57 -24.33 3.67
C ALA A 71 17.64 -23.59 2.71
N VAL A 72 17.10 -24.27 1.69
CA VAL A 72 16.14 -23.66 0.74
C VAL A 72 14.87 -23.20 1.44
N VAL A 73 14.28 -24.04 2.31
CA VAL A 73 13.10 -23.66 3.11
C VAL A 73 13.40 -22.45 4.01
N THR A 74 14.56 -22.44 4.67
CA THR A 74 14.96 -21.36 5.58
C THR A 74 15.14 -20.03 4.84
N VAL A 75 15.77 -20.04 3.66
CA VAL A 75 15.90 -18.83 2.83
C VAL A 75 14.53 -18.31 2.38
N TYR A 76 13.62 -19.20 1.98
CA TYR A 76 12.26 -18.77 1.60
C TYR A 76 11.49 -18.20 2.79
N LEU A 77 11.57 -18.84 3.96
CA LEU A 77 10.96 -18.32 5.18
C LEU A 77 11.52 -16.94 5.57
N PHE A 78 12.82 -16.73 5.42
CA PHE A 78 13.43 -15.41 5.62
C PHE A 78 12.79 -14.35 4.69
N ILE A 79 12.57 -14.67 3.41
CA ILE A 79 11.88 -13.77 2.48
C ILE A 79 10.45 -13.51 2.94
N VAL A 80 9.72 -14.53 3.40
CA VAL A 80 8.35 -14.36 3.90
C VAL A 80 8.31 -13.41 5.10
N PHE A 81 9.08 -13.70 6.16
CA PHE A 81 9.02 -12.95 7.41
C PHE A 81 9.55 -11.52 7.31
N GLU A 82 10.66 -11.32 6.58
CA GLU A 82 11.26 -9.99 6.46
C GLU A 82 10.64 -9.17 5.34
N TYR A 83 10.15 -9.81 4.27
CA TYR A 83 9.67 -9.10 3.09
C TYR A 83 8.18 -9.14 2.80
N LEU A 84 7.51 -10.28 2.99
CA LEU A 84 6.09 -10.41 2.63
C LEU A 84 5.13 -10.12 3.80
N GLU A 85 5.56 -10.36 5.05
CA GLU A 85 4.72 -10.15 6.24
C GLU A 85 4.89 -8.76 6.86
N ARG A 86 6.04 -8.10 6.65
CA ARG A 86 6.21 -6.70 7.04
C ARG A 86 5.58 -5.79 5.98
N GLU A 87 4.35 -5.38 6.27
CA GLU A 87 3.60 -4.46 5.41
C GLU A 87 4.19 -3.05 5.38
N GLU A 88 4.04 -2.40 4.23
CA GLU A 88 4.31 -0.97 4.08
C GLU A 88 3.29 -0.14 4.89
N GLN A 89 3.75 0.88 5.61
CA GLN A 89 2.86 1.79 6.33
C GLN A 89 2.75 3.09 5.56
N ASN A 90 1.56 3.40 5.03
CA ASN A 90 1.28 4.58 4.21
C ASN A 90 2.23 4.78 3.02
N GLY A 91 2.67 3.69 2.41
CA GLY A 91 3.60 3.68 1.28
C GLY A 91 5.07 3.92 1.66
N VAL A 92 5.41 3.84 2.95
CA VAL A 92 6.78 3.92 3.45
C VAL A 92 7.21 2.56 4.01
N ILE A 93 8.29 2.01 3.47
CA ILE A 93 8.86 0.72 3.88
C ILE A 93 9.92 0.90 4.97
N PRO A 94 10.08 -0.09 5.88
CA PRO A 94 11.19 -0.10 6.82
C PRO A 94 12.52 -0.22 6.06
N ASN A 95 13.60 0.29 6.64
CA ASN A 95 14.92 0.21 6.03
C ASN A 95 15.36 -1.26 5.85
N ARG A 96 15.59 -1.67 4.60
CA ARG A 96 15.97 -3.05 4.24
C ARG A 96 17.46 -3.13 3.93
N VAL A 97 18.12 -4.16 4.45
CA VAL A 97 19.57 -4.36 4.23
C VAL A 97 19.88 -4.73 2.77
N VAL A 98 18.97 -5.47 2.13
CA VAL A 98 19.12 -5.94 0.74
C VAL A 98 17.97 -5.39 -0.10
N SER A 99 18.27 -4.92 -1.31
CA SER A 99 17.23 -4.45 -2.23
C SER A 99 16.32 -5.61 -2.63
N ALA A 100 15.00 -5.38 -2.60
CA ALA A 100 13.99 -6.37 -2.95
C ALA A 100 14.20 -6.95 -4.36
N ASN A 101 14.55 -6.10 -5.32
CA ASN A 101 14.86 -6.53 -6.68
C ASN A 101 16.05 -7.51 -6.72
N ALA A 102 17.14 -7.19 -6.03
CA ALA A 102 18.30 -8.09 -6.01
C ALA A 102 17.95 -9.41 -5.30
N LEU A 103 17.17 -9.36 -4.21
CA LEU A 103 16.71 -10.55 -3.49
C LEU A 103 15.84 -11.44 -4.37
N PHE A 104 14.88 -10.87 -5.10
CA PHE A 104 14.02 -11.59 -6.03
C PHE A 104 14.81 -12.31 -7.12
N PHE A 105 15.72 -11.61 -7.82
CA PHE A 105 16.54 -12.23 -8.85
C PHE A 105 17.52 -13.27 -8.27
N THR A 106 18.09 -13.02 -7.09
CA THR A 106 18.95 -13.97 -6.39
C THR A 106 18.18 -15.24 -6.04
N TRP A 107 16.94 -15.11 -5.56
CA TRP A 107 16.05 -16.24 -5.27
C TRP A 107 15.74 -17.06 -6.52
N ILE A 108 15.44 -16.42 -7.65
CA ILE A 108 15.20 -17.12 -8.92
C ILE A 108 16.43 -17.92 -9.35
N ILE A 109 17.61 -17.30 -9.32
CA ILE A 109 18.88 -17.95 -9.69
C ILE A 109 19.16 -19.12 -8.75
N LEU A 110 19.05 -18.92 -7.44
CA LEU A 110 19.23 -19.96 -6.43
C LEU A 110 18.26 -21.12 -6.64
N SER A 111 17.02 -20.84 -7.02
CA SER A 111 15.99 -21.85 -7.26
C SER A 111 16.31 -22.73 -8.48
N ILE A 112 16.87 -22.16 -9.56
CA ILE A 112 17.33 -22.91 -10.74
C ILE A 112 18.43 -23.91 -10.35
N PHE A 113 19.44 -23.46 -9.60
CA PHE A 113 20.51 -24.35 -9.13
C PHE A 113 19.98 -25.40 -8.15
N SER A 114 19.00 -25.03 -7.32
CA SER A 114 18.38 -25.95 -6.37
C SER A 114 17.61 -27.06 -7.06
N LEU A 115 17.04 -26.85 -8.26
CA LEU A 115 16.34 -27.89 -9.04
C LEU A 115 17.29 -29.03 -9.44
N GLU A 116 18.43 -28.67 -10.02
CA GLU A 116 19.45 -29.65 -10.41
C GLU A 116 20.05 -30.36 -9.19
N TRP A 117 20.29 -29.59 -8.13
CA TRP A 117 20.80 -30.14 -6.89
C TRP A 117 19.80 -31.10 -6.20
N ALA A 118 18.50 -30.78 -6.18
CA ALA A 118 17.45 -31.66 -5.66
C ALA A 118 17.38 -33.00 -6.42
N ARG A 119 17.49 -32.95 -7.75
CA ARG A 119 17.55 -34.16 -8.60
C ARG A 119 18.80 -34.99 -8.29
N SER A 120 19.95 -34.33 -8.14
CA SER A 120 21.21 -34.96 -7.75
C SER A 120 21.12 -35.62 -6.37
N ALA A 121 20.39 -35.01 -5.43
CA ALA A 121 20.18 -35.54 -4.09
C ALA A 121 19.34 -36.83 -4.10
N LEU A 122 18.20 -36.78 -4.79
CA LEU A 122 17.30 -37.93 -4.95
C LEU A 122 17.97 -39.10 -5.69
N ALA A 123 18.80 -38.83 -6.71
CA ALA A 123 19.57 -39.86 -7.41
C ALA A 123 20.59 -40.58 -6.51
N GLY A 124 21.13 -39.87 -5.51
CA GLY A 124 21.96 -40.49 -4.50
C GLY A 124 21.16 -41.50 -3.67
N PHE A 125 19.99 -41.09 -3.16
CA PHE A 125 19.11 -41.97 -2.39
C PHE A 125 18.65 -43.18 -3.20
N GLU A 126 18.26 -42.98 -4.46
CA GLU A 126 17.89 -44.05 -5.40
C GLU A 126 18.96 -45.14 -5.48
N ALA A 127 20.22 -44.77 -5.73
CA ALA A 127 21.32 -45.74 -5.77
C ALA A 127 21.35 -46.57 -4.48
N ALA A 128 21.22 -45.95 -3.32
CA ALA A 128 21.21 -46.70 -2.06
C ALA A 128 19.98 -47.59 -1.86
N ALA A 129 18.81 -47.10 -2.26
CA ALA A 129 17.55 -47.81 -2.14
C ALA A 129 17.54 -49.08 -3.00
N LEU A 130 18.15 -49.03 -4.19
CA LEU A 130 18.28 -50.15 -5.11
C LEU A 130 19.19 -51.29 -4.61
N MET A 131 19.93 -51.08 -3.51
CA MET A 131 20.67 -52.15 -2.79
C MET A 131 19.85 -52.81 -1.67
N LYS A 132 18.66 -52.29 -1.35
CA LYS A 132 17.80 -52.82 -0.29
C LYS A 132 16.68 -53.67 -0.90
N PRO A 133 16.55 -54.96 -0.52
CA PRO A 133 15.50 -55.85 -1.04
C PRO A 133 14.07 -55.34 -0.85
N ARG A 134 13.83 -54.47 0.15
CA ARG A 134 12.50 -53.90 0.43
C ARG A 134 12.12 -52.73 -0.48
N LEU A 135 13.09 -52.05 -1.08
CA LEU A 135 12.87 -50.82 -1.87
C LEU A 135 13.20 -51.02 -3.35
N ALA A 136 14.06 -51.98 -3.68
CA ALA A 136 14.40 -52.30 -5.05
C ALA A 136 13.18 -52.79 -5.84
N PRO A 137 13.08 -52.48 -7.15
CA PRO A 137 12.04 -53.01 -8.02
C PRO A 137 12.11 -54.54 -8.08
N SER A 138 10.96 -55.19 -8.29
CA SER A 138 10.91 -56.65 -8.29
C SER A 138 11.63 -57.25 -9.49
N ASN A 139 11.51 -56.61 -10.66
CA ASN A 139 12.00 -57.10 -11.93
C ASN A 139 12.84 -56.03 -12.67
N ALA A 140 13.72 -56.46 -13.56
CA ALA A 140 14.57 -55.56 -14.33
C ALA A 140 13.78 -54.62 -15.27
N LEU A 141 12.62 -55.03 -15.78
CA LEU A 141 11.74 -54.15 -16.56
C LEU A 141 11.24 -52.95 -15.75
N GLN A 142 10.99 -53.13 -14.46
CA GLN A 142 10.64 -52.03 -13.55
C GLN A 142 11.87 -51.18 -13.20
N LEU A 143 13.06 -51.79 -13.14
CA LEU A 143 14.33 -51.08 -12.96
C LEU A 143 14.67 -50.19 -14.16
N MET A 144 14.28 -50.57 -15.39
CA MET A 144 14.48 -49.74 -16.56
C MET A 144 13.81 -48.37 -16.44
N TRP A 145 12.72 -48.23 -15.69
CA TRP A 145 12.11 -46.91 -15.45
C TRP A 145 13.00 -45.94 -14.65
N HIS A 146 14.04 -46.46 -13.99
CA HIS A 146 15.03 -45.68 -13.26
C HIS A 146 16.21 -45.22 -14.14
N THR A 147 16.29 -45.65 -15.41
CA THR A 147 17.35 -45.19 -16.32
C THR A 147 17.24 -43.70 -16.58
N ASP A 148 18.39 -43.04 -16.69
CA ASP A 148 18.53 -41.61 -17.00
C ASP A 148 17.74 -40.66 -16.07
N ARG A 149 17.31 -41.19 -14.91
CA ARG A 149 16.51 -40.48 -13.90
C ARG A 149 15.23 -39.91 -14.51
N ASP A 150 14.50 -40.75 -15.25
CA ASP A 150 13.22 -40.38 -15.89
C ASP A 150 12.18 -39.88 -14.87
N TRP A 151 12.22 -40.35 -13.62
CA TRP A 151 11.40 -39.81 -12.52
C TRP A 151 11.67 -38.34 -12.19
N GLY A 152 12.78 -37.77 -12.67
CA GLY A 152 13.14 -36.36 -12.46
C GLY A 152 12.79 -35.45 -13.63
N GLN A 153 12.17 -35.96 -14.69
CA GLN A 153 11.86 -35.22 -15.91
C GLN A 153 10.36 -35.21 -16.22
N ILE A 154 9.87 -34.10 -16.78
CA ILE A 154 8.49 -33.95 -17.24
C ILE A 154 8.10 -35.03 -18.27
N GLY A 155 8.99 -35.35 -19.19
CA GLY A 155 8.77 -36.40 -20.19
C GLY A 155 8.56 -37.79 -19.56
N GLY A 156 9.31 -38.12 -18.51
CA GLY A 156 9.16 -39.38 -17.77
C GLY A 156 7.84 -39.44 -17.00
N TRP A 157 7.43 -38.34 -16.37
CA TRP A 157 6.11 -38.25 -15.70
C TRP A 157 4.97 -38.46 -16.69
N TRP A 158 5.02 -37.81 -17.85
CA TRP A 158 4.00 -37.96 -18.89
C TRP A 158 3.90 -39.40 -19.39
N ARG A 159 5.02 -40.06 -19.66
CA ARG A 159 5.06 -41.49 -20.05
C ARG A 159 4.47 -42.39 -18.97
N ALA A 160 4.89 -42.22 -17.72
CA ALA A 160 4.39 -43.00 -16.58
C ALA A 160 2.88 -42.80 -16.38
N MET A 161 2.39 -41.56 -16.49
CA MET A 161 0.97 -41.23 -16.40
C MET A 161 0.17 -41.92 -17.52
N LEU A 162 0.63 -41.83 -18.78
CA LEU A 162 -0.03 -42.49 -19.91
C LEU A 162 -0.05 -44.02 -19.75
N CYS A 163 1.04 -44.63 -19.29
CA CYS A 163 1.08 -46.07 -19.01
C CYS A 163 0.10 -46.46 -17.90
N THR A 164 -0.01 -45.63 -16.85
CA THR A 164 -0.96 -45.86 -15.74
C THR A 164 -2.40 -45.71 -16.20
N ILE A 165 -2.72 -44.68 -16.99
CA ILE A 165 -4.06 -44.45 -17.56
C ILE A 165 -4.45 -45.60 -18.49
N LYS A 166 -3.55 -46.06 -19.36
CA LYS A 166 -3.80 -47.22 -20.24
C LYS A 166 -4.08 -48.49 -19.44
N TYR A 167 -3.30 -48.76 -18.40
CA TYR A 167 -3.51 -49.93 -17.54
C TYR A 167 -4.83 -49.86 -16.77
N LEU A 168 -5.18 -48.70 -16.20
CA LEU A 168 -6.46 -48.51 -15.52
C LEU A 168 -7.63 -48.55 -16.51
N GLY A 169 -7.47 -47.99 -17.72
CA GLY A 169 -8.43 -48.06 -18.81
C GLY A 169 -8.70 -49.49 -19.26
N ASP A 170 -7.66 -50.28 -19.51
CA ASP A 170 -7.77 -51.71 -19.85
C ASP A 170 -8.40 -52.54 -18.72
N LYS A 171 -8.14 -52.18 -17.45
CA LYS A 171 -8.69 -52.88 -16.28
C LYS A 171 -10.16 -52.55 -16.01
N THR A 172 -10.58 -51.33 -16.31
CA THR A 172 -11.96 -50.84 -16.12
C THR A 172 -12.85 -51.15 -17.32
N SER A 173 -12.29 -51.14 -18.53
CA SER A 173 -12.98 -51.50 -19.76
C SER A 173 -13.07 -53.01 -19.87
N ARG A 174 -14.09 -53.62 -19.23
CA ARG A 174 -14.50 -55.01 -19.48
C ARG A 174 -15.06 -55.17 -20.91
N ARG A 175 -14.32 -54.80 -21.95
CA ARG A 175 -14.62 -55.26 -23.31
C ARG A 175 -14.00 -56.63 -23.47
N GLY A 176 -14.86 -57.64 -23.34
CA GLY A 176 -14.52 -59.02 -23.62
C GLY A 176 -14.01 -59.18 -25.05
N TYR A 177 -12.69 -59.21 -25.20
CA TYR A 177 -12.04 -59.83 -26.33
C TYR A 177 -11.34 -61.09 -25.81
N SER A 178 -11.94 -62.23 -26.18
CA SER A 178 -11.42 -63.57 -25.96
C SER A 178 -10.01 -63.69 -26.52
N GLY A 179 -9.04 -64.11 -25.70
CA GLY A 179 -7.80 -64.70 -26.20
C GLY A 179 -6.51 -64.47 -25.42
N ILE A 180 -6.44 -63.57 -24.42
CA ILE A 180 -5.21 -63.34 -23.65
C ILE A 180 -5.53 -63.24 -22.14
N GLY A 181 -4.87 -64.08 -21.35
CA GLY A 181 -5.29 -64.51 -20.01
C GLY A 181 -5.31 -63.48 -18.87
N PRO A 182 -5.83 -63.88 -17.69
CA PRO A 182 -6.19 -63.00 -16.56
C PRO A 182 -5.00 -62.47 -15.72
N ASN A 183 -3.75 -62.67 -16.13
CA ASN A 183 -2.55 -62.33 -15.35
C ASN A 183 -1.66 -61.30 -16.06
N ARG A 184 -2.18 -60.12 -16.43
CA ARG A 184 -1.34 -59.03 -16.92
C ARG A 184 -0.68 -58.32 -15.73
N THR A 185 0.55 -58.71 -15.43
CA THR A 185 1.39 -58.09 -14.39
C THR A 185 1.73 -56.65 -14.76
N TRP A 186 1.80 -55.76 -13.78
CA TRP A 186 2.17 -54.36 -14.00
C TRP A 186 3.65 -54.22 -14.37
N ASP A 187 3.89 -53.79 -15.61
CA ASP A 187 5.22 -53.57 -16.19
C ASP A 187 5.70 -52.10 -16.10
N GLY A 188 4.87 -51.23 -15.51
CA GLY A 188 5.17 -49.81 -15.36
C GLY A 188 6.04 -49.49 -14.12
N PRO A 189 6.24 -48.21 -13.80
CA PRO A 189 7.11 -47.80 -12.69
C PRO A 189 6.68 -48.40 -11.34
N ALA A 190 7.67 -48.83 -10.56
CA ALA A 190 7.49 -49.40 -9.22
C ALA A 190 7.32 -48.30 -8.15
N GLY A 191 7.01 -48.70 -6.90
CA GLY A 191 6.75 -47.75 -5.80
C GLY A 191 7.89 -46.76 -5.52
N LEU A 192 9.16 -47.19 -5.65
CA LEU A 192 10.32 -46.31 -5.50
C LEU A 192 10.34 -45.20 -6.58
N TRP A 193 9.96 -45.53 -7.81
CA TRP A 193 9.89 -44.54 -8.90
C TRP A 193 8.84 -43.47 -8.61
N TRP A 194 7.64 -43.87 -8.16
CA TRP A 194 6.58 -42.93 -7.81
C TRP A 194 6.96 -42.05 -6.63
N TYR A 195 7.66 -42.59 -5.63
CA TYR A 195 8.20 -41.81 -4.53
C TYR A 195 9.14 -40.70 -5.01
N LEU A 196 10.13 -41.07 -5.83
CA LEU A 196 11.11 -40.14 -6.40
C LEU A 196 10.44 -39.12 -7.33
N GLY A 197 9.47 -39.58 -8.13
CA GLY A 197 8.68 -38.75 -9.04
C GLY A 197 7.84 -37.71 -8.31
N CYS A 198 7.09 -38.12 -7.28
CA CYS A 198 6.28 -37.21 -6.46
C CYS A 198 7.15 -36.21 -5.69
N SER A 199 8.29 -36.66 -5.13
CA SER A 199 9.22 -35.76 -4.45
C SER A 199 9.84 -34.74 -5.42
N SER A 200 10.17 -35.15 -6.65
CA SER A 200 10.71 -34.25 -7.67
C SER A 200 9.64 -33.25 -8.15
N PHE A 201 8.41 -33.74 -8.40
CA PHE A 201 7.28 -32.91 -8.81
C PHE A 201 6.94 -31.82 -7.80
N LEU A 202 6.91 -32.14 -6.50
CA LEU A 202 6.63 -31.15 -5.44
C LEU A 202 7.58 -29.96 -5.51
N PHE A 203 8.87 -30.20 -5.70
CA PHE A 203 9.86 -29.14 -5.82
C PHE A 203 9.75 -28.38 -7.15
N TYR A 204 9.55 -29.11 -8.26
CA TYR A 204 9.33 -28.53 -9.59
C TYR A 204 8.11 -27.62 -9.66
N ALA A 205 7.06 -27.92 -8.89
CA ALA A 205 5.88 -27.08 -8.79
C ALA A 205 6.10 -25.92 -7.79
N ALA A 206 6.75 -26.17 -6.65
CA ALA A 206 6.98 -25.16 -5.63
C ALA A 206 7.88 -24.00 -6.11
N VAL A 207 8.92 -24.28 -6.91
CA VAL A 207 9.86 -23.25 -7.38
C VAL A 207 9.19 -22.18 -8.25
N PRO A 208 8.47 -22.51 -9.35
CA PRO A 208 7.74 -21.51 -10.13
C PRO A 208 6.66 -20.80 -9.31
N LEU A 209 5.93 -21.52 -8.46
CA LEU A 209 4.92 -20.92 -7.58
C LEU A 209 5.53 -19.95 -6.57
N SER A 210 6.76 -20.20 -6.11
CA SER A 210 7.49 -19.28 -5.23
C SER A 210 7.78 -17.95 -5.92
N GLY A 211 8.09 -17.96 -7.22
CA GLY A 211 8.23 -16.74 -8.01
C GLY A 211 6.90 -15.99 -8.16
N LEU A 212 5.79 -16.71 -8.31
CA LEU A 212 4.43 -16.12 -8.40
C LEU A 212 3.87 -15.64 -7.05
N SER A 213 4.51 -16.01 -5.94
CA SER A 213 4.15 -15.54 -4.60
C SER A 213 4.77 -14.20 -4.23
N MET A 214 5.70 -13.69 -5.05
CA MET A 214 6.39 -12.42 -4.83
C MET A 214 6.24 -11.54 -6.06
N ASN A 215 5.99 -10.25 -5.85
CA ASN A 215 5.97 -9.26 -6.94
C ASN A 215 6.85 -8.06 -6.56
N PRO A 216 7.89 -7.72 -7.34
CA PRO A 216 8.63 -6.48 -7.11
C PRO A 216 7.75 -5.27 -7.37
N ALA A 217 7.70 -4.35 -6.41
CA ALA A 217 6.93 -3.12 -6.48
C ALA A 217 7.79 -1.90 -6.10
N ASP A 218 7.47 -0.76 -6.68
CA ASP A 218 8.10 0.51 -6.30
C ASP A 218 7.52 0.98 -4.97
N SER A 219 8.39 1.42 -4.06
CA SER A 219 8.03 1.90 -2.73
C SER A 219 8.92 3.06 -2.31
N LEU A 220 8.64 3.67 -1.17
CA LEU A 220 9.46 4.74 -0.61
C LEU A 220 10.09 4.28 0.70
N GLU A 221 11.36 4.60 0.91
CA GLU A 221 12.05 4.34 2.17
C GLU A 221 12.65 5.63 2.73
N LEU A 222 12.97 5.63 4.02
CA LEU A 222 13.61 6.78 4.67
C LEU A 222 14.98 7.03 4.02
N GLY A 223 15.17 8.22 3.44
CA GLY A 223 16.40 8.65 2.80
C GLY A 223 17.19 9.63 3.66
N ASN A 224 18.51 9.68 3.51
CA ASN A 224 19.33 10.66 4.24
C ASN A 224 19.49 12.00 3.50
N GLN A 225 18.83 12.17 2.36
CA GLN A 225 18.97 13.36 1.53
C GLN A 225 18.28 14.56 2.20
N PRO A 226 18.97 15.70 2.36
CA PRO A 226 18.34 16.92 2.85
C PRO A 226 17.27 17.38 1.86
N VAL A 227 16.17 17.93 2.37
CA VAL A 227 15.08 18.47 1.55
C VAL A 227 15.13 19.99 1.55
N VAL A 228 14.82 20.56 0.38
CA VAL A 228 14.60 22.00 0.26
C VAL A 228 13.23 22.33 0.85
N ILE A 229 13.24 23.15 1.88
CA ILE A 229 12.05 23.64 2.58
C ILE A 229 11.70 25.00 1.97
N LEU A 230 10.44 25.12 1.56
CA LEU A 230 9.85 26.32 0.95
C LEU A 230 9.03 27.13 1.95
N GLY A 231 8.60 26.51 3.06
CA GLY A 231 7.76 27.14 4.09
C GLY A 231 8.54 27.96 5.12
N ALA A 232 7.82 28.49 6.11
CA ALA A 232 8.43 29.28 7.17
C ALA A 232 9.33 28.47 8.11
N ASN A 233 10.30 29.15 8.71
CA ASN A 233 11.11 28.69 9.83
C ASN A 233 11.01 29.68 10.99
N GLU A 234 11.72 29.39 12.09
CA GLU A 234 11.76 30.22 13.29
C GLU A 234 12.05 31.71 13.02
N THR A 235 12.94 32.04 12.07
CA THR A 235 13.36 33.43 11.80
C THR A 235 12.55 34.12 10.70
N THR A 236 11.89 33.35 9.83
CA THR A 236 11.13 33.86 8.68
C THR A 236 9.63 33.79 8.90
N PHE A 237 9.17 33.21 10.01
CA PHE A 237 7.75 33.15 10.34
C PHE A 237 7.07 34.53 10.37
N GLY A 238 7.76 35.54 10.91
CA GLY A 238 7.27 36.92 10.96
C GLY A 238 7.62 37.77 9.73
N SER A 239 8.25 37.22 8.68
CA SER A 239 8.66 38.01 7.51
C SER A 239 7.52 38.26 6.52
N ARG A 240 6.31 37.77 6.81
CA ARG A 240 5.14 37.88 5.94
C ARG A 240 4.14 38.90 6.44
N ALA A 241 3.48 39.50 5.46
CA ALA A 241 2.27 40.26 5.56
C ALA A 241 1.12 39.37 6.04
N ASN A 242 0.44 39.75 7.12
CA ASN A 242 -0.70 38.98 7.62
C ASN A 242 -1.90 39.05 6.68
N SER A 243 -2.03 40.14 5.93
CA SER A 243 -3.07 40.25 4.89
C SER A 243 -2.86 39.21 3.78
N GLU A 244 -1.62 39.02 3.33
CA GLU A 244 -1.30 37.99 2.31
C GLU A 244 -1.64 36.58 2.80
N VAL A 245 -1.39 36.28 4.07
CA VAL A 245 -1.72 34.97 4.67
C VAL A 245 -3.23 34.80 4.78
N ALA A 246 -3.95 35.84 5.20
CA ALA A 246 -5.41 35.85 5.30
C ALA A 246 -6.07 35.69 3.92
N ASP A 247 -5.59 36.40 2.90
CA ASP A 247 -6.08 36.33 1.52
C ASP A 247 -5.85 34.94 0.91
N ALA A 248 -4.67 34.34 1.15
CA ALA A 248 -4.38 32.98 0.71
C ALA A 248 -5.34 31.97 1.34
N ALA A 249 -5.60 32.09 2.65
CA ALA A 249 -6.52 31.23 3.36
C ALA A 249 -7.97 31.41 2.89
N MET A 250 -8.41 32.67 2.68
CA MET A 250 -9.74 32.98 2.15
C MET A 250 -9.93 32.42 0.73
N SER A 251 -8.91 32.53 -0.12
CA SER A 251 -8.91 31.99 -1.47
C SER A 251 -9.04 30.46 -1.47
N GLY A 252 -8.21 29.77 -0.68
CA GLY A 252 -8.27 28.31 -0.52
C GLY A 252 -9.63 27.85 0.00
N TRP A 253 -10.15 28.53 1.03
CA TRP A 253 -11.44 28.23 1.63
C TRP A 253 -12.60 28.27 0.62
N ARG A 254 -12.59 29.26 -0.29
CA ARG A 254 -13.62 29.43 -1.33
C ARG A 254 -13.59 28.41 -2.44
N LEU A 255 -12.44 27.77 -2.69
CA LEU A 255 -12.36 26.71 -3.68
C LEU A 255 -13.17 25.48 -3.26
N GLY A 256 -13.52 25.36 -1.97
CA GLY A 256 -14.32 24.25 -1.46
C GLY A 256 -13.61 22.90 -1.52
N GLY A 257 -12.29 22.91 -1.69
CA GLY A 257 -11.44 21.74 -1.72
C GLY A 257 -11.35 21.02 -0.38
N VAL A 258 -10.46 20.04 -0.35
CA VAL A 258 -10.04 19.33 0.87
C VAL A 258 -9.27 20.33 1.73
N ALA A 259 -9.59 20.46 3.02
CA ALA A 259 -8.93 21.42 3.92
C ALA A 259 -7.56 20.92 4.39
N THR A 260 -6.80 20.27 3.49
CA THR A 260 -5.44 19.79 3.69
C THR A 260 -4.63 20.25 2.48
N PRO A 261 -3.43 20.83 2.66
CA PRO A 261 -2.65 21.36 1.55
C PRO A 261 -2.33 20.32 0.47
N GLU A 262 -2.34 20.74 -0.80
CA GLU A 262 -1.97 19.88 -1.94
C GLU A 262 -0.48 19.51 -1.94
N THR A 263 0.39 20.39 -1.43
CA THR A 263 1.80 20.08 -1.22
C THR A 263 2.02 19.30 0.08
N PRO A 264 3.07 18.46 0.21
CA PRO A 264 3.31 17.60 1.38
C PRO A 264 3.65 18.32 2.70
N THR A 265 3.21 19.57 2.88
CA THR A 265 2.71 20.11 4.16
C THR A 265 1.52 19.28 4.64
N VAL A 266 1.80 18.06 5.06
CA VAL A 266 0.78 17.20 5.65
C VAL A 266 0.46 17.74 7.04
N PHE A 267 -0.83 17.84 7.37
CA PHE A 267 -1.23 17.98 8.76
C PHE A 267 -0.98 16.67 9.49
N TYR A 268 -0.03 16.69 10.42
CA TYR A 268 0.35 15.50 11.17
C TYR A 268 -0.56 15.34 12.39
N ALA A 269 -1.05 14.13 12.60
CA ALA A 269 -1.81 13.79 13.80
C ALA A 269 -0.86 13.52 15.00
N PRO A 270 -1.34 13.58 16.25
CA PRO A 270 -0.56 13.13 17.40
C PRO A 270 -0.18 11.65 17.27
N ALA A 271 1.03 11.26 17.70
CA ALA A 271 1.57 9.89 17.57
C ALA A 271 0.70 8.76 18.15
N GLU A 272 -0.20 9.08 19.08
CA GLU A 272 -1.13 8.12 19.69
C GLU A 272 -2.36 7.84 18.81
N SER A 273 -2.51 8.55 17.69
CA SER A 273 -3.66 8.41 16.79
C SER A 273 -3.53 7.13 15.96
N PRO A 274 -4.52 6.21 16.02
CA PRO A 274 -4.48 4.98 15.24
C PRO A 274 -4.86 5.23 13.77
N ASN A 275 -4.16 4.58 12.83
CA ASN A 275 -4.48 4.53 11.40
C ASN A 275 -4.80 5.90 10.75
N VAL A 276 -3.82 6.80 10.82
CA VAL A 276 -3.92 8.17 10.32
C VAL A 276 -3.77 8.19 8.80
N SER A 277 -4.77 8.74 8.10
CA SER A 277 -4.74 8.95 6.66
C SER A 277 -3.87 10.16 6.28
N GLY A 278 -3.51 10.27 5.00
CA GLY A 278 -2.85 11.47 4.48
C GLY A 278 -3.71 12.75 4.50
N LEU A 279 -5.02 12.61 4.76
CA LEU A 279 -6.00 13.71 4.82
C LEU A 279 -6.61 13.84 6.23
N TYR A 280 -5.83 13.47 7.26
CA TYR A 280 -6.28 13.37 8.66
C TYR A 280 -7.23 14.49 9.12
N TYR A 281 -6.89 15.75 8.85
CA TYR A 281 -7.70 16.88 9.26
C TYR A 281 -9.05 16.92 8.56
N ASP A 282 -9.07 16.70 7.24
CA ASP A 282 -10.32 16.68 6.47
C ASP A 282 -11.21 15.50 6.91
N ASP A 283 -10.62 14.32 7.12
CA ASP A 283 -11.34 13.15 7.62
C ASP A 283 -11.95 13.42 9.01
N ALA A 284 -11.23 14.11 9.89
CA ALA A 284 -11.71 14.47 11.22
C ALA A 284 -12.89 15.46 11.17
N ILE A 285 -12.79 16.51 10.35
CA ILE A 285 -13.87 17.52 10.24
C ILE A 285 -15.10 16.94 9.54
N GLN A 286 -14.92 16.04 8.58
CA GLN A 286 -16.02 15.34 7.92
C GLN A 286 -16.71 14.38 8.89
N ALA A 287 -15.95 13.65 9.72
CA ALA A 287 -16.54 12.81 10.76
C ALA A 287 -17.42 13.64 11.72
N ILE A 288 -16.92 14.80 12.17
CA ILE A 288 -17.70 15.73 13.02
C ILE A 288 -18.97 16.19 12.30
N TYR A 289 -18.87 16.59 11.03
CA TYR A 289 -20.03 17.01 10.24
C TYR A 289 -21.09 15.91 10.13
N GLN A 290 -20.69 14.64 9.90
CA GLN A 290 -21.61 13.51 9.85
C GLN A 290 -22.28 13.24 11.21
N TYR A 291 -21.54 13.38 12.32
CA TYR A 291 -22.11 13.28 13.66
C TYR A 291 -23.14 14.38 13.92
N ASP A 292 -22.84 15.63 13.55
CA ASP A 292 -23.76 16.75 13.71
C ASP A 292 -25.05 16.56 12.92
N LEU A 293 -24.97 16.09 11.66
CA LEU A 293 -26.13 15.75 10.84
C LEU A 293 -27.01 14.66 11.46
N SER A 294 -26.41 13.72 12.20
CA SER A 294 -27.14 12.64 12.88
C SER A 294 -27.81 13.07 14.20
N GLY A 295 -27.52 14.28 14.69
CA GLY A 295 -28.01 14.77 15.99
C GLY A 295 -27.41 14.04 17.20
N THR A 296 -26.28 13.34 17.03
CA THR A 296 -25.62 12.62 18.13
C THR A 296 -24.44 13.43 18.68
N SER A 297 -24.30 13.48 20.00
CA SER A 297 -23.21 14.21 20.65
C SER A 297 -21.93 13.39 20.65
N MET A 298 -20.89 13.90 19.98
CA MET A 298 -19.56 13.30 19.95
C MET A 298 -18.81 13.56 21.27
N LYS A 299 -18.10 12.55 21.81
CA LYS A 299 -17.38 12.65 23.10
C LYS A 299 -16.26 13.70 23.14
N SER A 300 -15.63 14.01 22.01
CA SER A 300 -14.59 15.03 21.88
C SER A 300 -14.66 15.64 20.48
N ARG A 301 -14.75 16.97 20.39
CA ARG A 301 -14.71 17.73 19.11
C ARG A 301 -13.35 18.39 18.86
N ASN A 302 -12.39 18.15 19.75
CA ASN A 302 -11.08 18.75 19.65
C ASN A 302 -10.28 18.03 18.57
N ILE A 303 -9.83 18.78 17.57
CA ILE A 303 -8.91 18.30 16.55
C ILE A 303 -7.55 18.94 16.81
N THR A 304 -6.56 18.11 17.10
CA THR A 304 -5.17 18.54 17.30
C THR A 304 -4.33 18.09 16.13
N PHE A 305 -3.59 19.01 15.52
CA PHE A 305 -2.70 18.71 14.40
C PHE A 305 -1.45 19.59 14.43
N PHE A 306 -0.37 19.08 13.87
CA PHE A 306 0.86 19.84 13.66
C PHE A 306 1.01 20.20 12.19
N SER A 307 1.11 21.50 11.92
CA SER A 307 1.36 22.07 10.61
C SER A 307 2.86 22.28 10.44
N GLY A 308 3.49 21.38 9.67
CA GLY A 308 4.89 21.53 9.28
C GLY A 308 5.10 22.59 8.19
N PRO A 309 6.36 22.97 7.91
CA PRO A 309 6.66 23.91 6.84
C PRO A 309 6.47 23.27 5.47
N ARG A 310 6.16 24.08 4.45
CA ARG A 310 6.03 23.64 3.06
C ARG A 310 7.29 22.97 2.54
N VAL A 311 7.12 21.75 2.05
CA VAL A 311 8.15 20.92 1.44
C VAL A 311 7.64 20.37 0.11
N SER A 312 8.55 20.05 -0.80
CA SER A 312 8.21 19.50 -2.12
C SER A 312 7.85 18.02 -2.08
N ASN A 313 8.41 17.26 -1.14
CA ASN A 313 8.24 15.82 -0.98
C ASN A 313 7.87 15.48 0.47
N ARG A 314 7.37 14.26 0.73
CA ARG A 314 7.19 13.76 2.10
C ARG A 314 8.54 13.69 2.82
N VAL A 315 8.54 14.04 4.10
CA VAL A 315 9.76 14.20 4.91
C VAL A 315 9.65 13.52 6.26
N HIS A 316 10.81 13.24 6.87
CA HIS A 316 10.96 12.84 8.26
C HIS A 316 12.06 13.65 8.93
N GLY A 317 12.10 13.62 10.27
CA GLY A 317 13.08 14.36 11.07
C GLY A 317 12.41 15.44 11.90
N VAL A 318 13.19 16.43 12.34
CA VAL A 318 12.70 17.51 13.18
C VAL A 318 12.28 18.70 12.32
N ALA A 319 11.02 19.12 12.45
CA ALA A 319 10.49 20.33 11.82
C ALA A 319 10.15 21.37 12.87
N TRP A 320 10.38 22.65 12.55
CA TRP A 320 9.74 23.76 13.27
C TRP A 320 8.41 24.09 12.60
N GLY A 321 7.34 24.28 13.37
CA GLY A 321 6.00 24.54 12.83
C GLY A 321 4.97 24.92 13.88
N LEU A 322 3.70 24.89 13.46
CA LEU A 322 2.54 25.35 14.25
C LEU A 322 1.72 24.15 14.76
N LEU A 323 1.64 23.98 16.06
CA LEU A 323 0.71 23.06 16.71
C LEU A 323 -0.63 23.78 16.90
N THR A 324 -1.72 23.20 16.38
CA THR A 324 -3.06 23.79 16.51
C THR A 324 -4.00 22.76 17.11
N THR A 325 -4.74 23.17 18.14
CA THR A 325 -5.91 22.47 18.64
C THR A 325 -7.13 23.34 18.43
N THR A 326 -8.14 22.83 17.73
CA THR A 326 -9.37 23.58 17.42
C THR A 326 -10.61 22.80 17.79
N SER A 327 -11.66 23.51 18.19
CA SER A 327 -13.00 22.97 18.41
C SER A 327 -14.03 24.03 18.02
N CYS A 328 -14.91 23.67 17.09
CA CYS A 328 -16.06 24.46 16.67
C CYS A 328 -17.37 23.73 17.00
N THR A 329 -18.31 24.48 17.60
CA THR A 329 -19.62 23.99 18.02
C THR A 329 -20.73 24.89 17.50
N PRO A 330 -21.79 24.33 16.89
CA PRO A 330 -23.01 25.09 16.62
C PRO A 330 -23.74 25.33 17.95
N VAL A 331 -24.23 26.55 18.15
CA VAL A 331 -24.82 27.01 19.40
C VAL A 331 -26.10 27.81 19.17
N ASN A 332 -26.94 27.87 20.19
CA ASN A 332 -28.09 28.75 20.21
C ASN A 332 -27.62 30.22 20.28
N ILE A 333 -28.19 31.06 19.41
CA ILE A 333 -27.75 32.44 19.21
C ILE A 333 -27.90 33.34 20.44
N TYR A 334 -28.82 33.04 21.35
CA TYR A 334 -29.08 33.86 22.55
C TYR A 334 -28.30 33.42 23.79
N THR A 335 -27.89 32.15 23.85
CA THR A 335 -27.37 31.55 25.10
C THR A 335 -26.00 30.90 24.99
N GLY A 336 -25.56 30.54 23.78
CA GLY A 336 -24.32 29.77 23.60
C GLY A 336 -23.13 30.55 23.06
N LEU A 337 -23.29 31.85 22.81
CA LEU A 337 -22.22 32.77 22.44
C LEU A 337 -21.64 33.44 23.71
N GLU A 338 -20.32 33.60 23.78
CA GLU A 338 -19.61 34.24 24.89
C GLU A 338 -19.05 35.62 24.51
N LEU A 339 -18.63 35.81 23.26
CA LEU A 339 -18.10 37.09 22.77
C LEU A 339 -19.22 38.03 22.33
N MET A 340 -20.33 37.47 21.86
CA MET A 340 -21.50 38.23 21.42
C MET A 340 -22.63 38.14 22.44
N ASN A 341 -23.33 39.25 22.64
CA ASN A 341 -24.59 39.28 23.39
C ASN A 341 -25.71 39.68 22.44
N ILE A 342 -26.60 38.73 22.14
CA ILE A 342 -27.72 38.89 21.20
C ILE A 342 -29.01 38.63 21.98
N SER A 343 -29.96 39.56 21.86
CA SER A 343 -31.29 39.43 22.48
C SER A 343 -32.42 39.41 21.45
N SER A 344 -32.19 40.01 20.28
CA SER A 344 -33.05 39.93 19.11
C SER A 344 -32.26 40.25 17.85
N TYR A 345 -32.86 40.04 16.68
CA TYR A 345 -32.30 40.44 15.39
C TYR A 345 -31.82 41.91 15.38
N ALA A 346 -32.61 42.83 15.95
CA ALA A 346 -32.28 44.26 16.00
C ALA A 346 -31.42 44.70 17.21
N ASN A 347 -31.24 43.83 18.22
CA ASN A 347 -30.58 44.19 19.47
C ASN A 347 -29.47 43.21 19.86
N TRP A 348 -28.25 43.63 19.57
CA TRP A 348 -27.03 42.88 19.76
C TRP A 348 -25.84 43.78 20.12
N SER A 349 -24.81 43.20 20.73
CA SER A 349 -23.53 43.85 21.00
C SER A 349 -22.37 42.87 20.86
N ILE A 350 -21.26 43.34 20.33
CA ILE A 350 -19.97 42.66 20.25
C ILE A 350 -18.88 43.58 20.83
N PRO A 351 -17.65 43.11 21.09
CA PRO A 351 -16.63 43.97 21.66
C PRO A 351 -16.34 45.20 20.78
N GLY A 352 -16.57 46.39 21.34
CA GLY A 352 -16.37 47.68 20.66
C GLY A 352 -17.52 48.15 19.76
N ILE A 353 -18.54 47.32 19.47
CA ILE A 353 -19.64 47.67 18.55
C ILE A 353 -21.00 47.25 19.15
N THR A 354 -22.00 48.12 19.03
CA THR A 354 -23.39 47.84 19.44
C THR A 354 -24.36 48.12 18.31
N SER A 355 -25.54 47.48 18.33
CA SER A 355 -26.58 47.70 17.31
C SER A 355 -27.02 49.17 17.19
N ARG A 356 -26.89 49.97 18.26
CA ARG A 356 -27.21 51.42 18.24
C ARG A 356 -26.28 52.23 17.35
N LEU A 357 -24.99 51.87 17.31
CA LEU A 357 -24.01 52.53 16.45
C LEU A 357 -24.37 52.34 14.96
N PHE A 358 -25.01 51.23 14.61
CA PHE A 358 -25.49 50.93 13.25
C PHE A 358 -26.88 51.50 12.97
N ASN A 359 -27.87 51.24 13.84
CA ASN A 359 -29.26 51.66 13.64
C ASN A 359 -29.46 53.20 13.67
N GLY A 360 -28.56 53.91 14.36
CA GLY A 360 -28.66 55.36 14.54
C GLY A 360 -27.86 56.20 13.54
N SER A 361 -27.17 55.58 12.57
CA SER A 361 -26.15 56.29 11.80
C SER A 361 -26.33 56.26 10.28
N ALA A 362 -26.54 57.44 9.70
CA ALA A 362 -26.27 57.74 8.30
C ALA A 362 -24.76 57.68 7.96
N LEU A 363 -23.98 56.85 8.68
CA LEU A 363 -22.51 56.84 8.70
C LEU A 363 -21.89 55.95 7.60
N LEU A 364 -22.69 55.29 6.76
CA LEU A 364 -22.19 54.55 5.58
C LEU A 364 -21.75 55.46 4.42
N THR A 365 -22.00 56.78 4.50
CA THR A 365 -21.63 57.75 3.46
C THR A 365 -20.48 58.68 3.87
N GLY A 366 -20.02 58.64 5.13
CA GLY A 366 -19.00 59.53 5.69
C GLY A 366 -17.66 58.84 5.99
N SER A 367 -16.55 59.48 5.66
CA SER A 367 -15.17 58.99 5.86
C SER A 367 -14.70 58.87 7.32
N SER A 368 -15.48 59.34 8.31
CA SER A 368 -15.08 59.39 9.73
C SER A 368 -15.55 58.20 10.58
N SER A 369 -16.44 57.35 10.06
CA SER A 369 -16.98 56.16 10.73
C SER A 369 -16.12 54.91 10.49
N TYR A 370 -15.37 54.91 9.40
CA TYR A 370 -14.50 53.79 9.02
C TYR A 370 -13.31 53.60 9.97
N SER A 371 -12.89 54.66 10.67
CA SER A 371 -11.79 54.59 11.64
C SER A 371 -12.10 53.73 12.87
N GLN A 372 -13.37 53.43 13.17
CA GLN A 372 -13.76 52.56 14.30
C GLN A 372 -13.82 51.07 13.93
N TYR A 373 -13.94 50.72 12.64
CA TYR A 373 -14.00 49.32 12.20
C TYR A 373 -12.62 48.66 12.12
N GLY A 374 -11.58 49.41 11.76
CA GLY A 374 -10.20 48.89 11.73
C GLY A 374 -9.60 48.58 13.11
N SER A 375 -10.33 48.91 14.19
CA SER A 375 -9.90 48.72 15.58
C SER A 375 -10.85 47.82 16.40
N SER A 376 -11.95 47.33 15.82
CA SER A 376 -12.87 46.47 16.54
C SER A 376 -12.63 45.02 16.15
N PRO A 377 -12.59 44.08 17.10
CA PRO A 377 -12.42 42.67 16.82
C PRO A 377 -13.71 42.03 16.27
N GLY A 378 -14.52 42.76 15.51
CA GLY A 378 -15.77 42.25 14.99
C GLY A 378 -16.40 43.07 13.86
N VAL A 379 -17.30 42.42 13.12
CA VAL A 379 -17.95 42.95 11.92
C VAL A 379 -19.43 42.56 11.91
N TYR A 380 -20.27 43.50 11.49
CA TYR A 380 -21.67 43.29 11.19
C TYR A 380 -21.90 43.49 9.70
N PHE A 381 -22.71 42.62 9.10
CA PHE A 381 -23.05 42.69 7.69
C PHE A 381 -24.48 42.23 7.46
N GLN A 382 -25.19 42.90 6.54
CA GLN A 382 -26.56 42.58 6.13
C GLN A 382 -26.71 42.81 4.63
N ASP A 383 -27.32 41.86 3.92
CA ASP A 383 -27.58 41.93 2.48
C ASP A 383 -28.74 40.98 2.10
N ASP A 384 -29.33 41.19 0.93
CA ASP A 384 -30.40 40.38 0.35
C ASP A 384 -30.02 39.74 -1.01
N GLY A 385 -28.73 39.76 -1.34
CA GLY A 385 -28.17 39.13 -2.53
C GLY A 385 -28.37 37.60 -2.61
N PHE A 386 -28.32 37.07 -3.84
CA PHE A 386 -28.42 35.63 -4.13
C PHE A 386 -29.72 34.96 -3.64
N GLY A 387 -30.84 35.69 -3.61
CA GLY A 387 -32.17 35.13 -3.33
C GLY A 387 -32.38 34.68 -1.88
N VAL A 388 -31.54 35.16 -0.96
CA VAL A 388 -31.62 34.91 0.48
C VAL A 388 -31.35 36.24 1.19
N ASN A 389 -32.17 36.61 2.16
CA ASN A 389 -31.83 37.70 3.07
C ASN A 389 -30.96 37.12 4.18
N PHE A 390 -29.76 37.63 4.36
CA PHE A 390 -28.84 37.15 5.39
C PHE A 390 -28.17 38.31 6.11
N THR A 391 -27.94 38.09 7.40
CA THR A 391 -27.21 39.01 8.28
C THR A 391 -26.25 38.20 9.11
N TYR A 392 -24.98 38.59 9.15
CA TYR A 392 -24.00 37.93 10.00
C TYR A 392 -23.24 38.91 10.86
N LEU A 393 -22.89 38.43 12.05
CA LEU A 393 -22.00 39.08 13.00
C LEU A 393 -20.82 38.17 13.22
N ILE A 394 -19.61 38.74 13.23
CA ILE A 394 -18.37 38.02 13.52
C ILE A 394 -17.66 38.75 14.64
N ALA A 395 -17.14 38.01 15.62
CA ALA A 395 -16.39 38.56 16.73
C ALA A 395 -15.21 37.67 17.06
N SER A 396 -14.13 38.28 17.55
CA SER A 396 -12.90 37.64 18.03
C SER A 396 -12.60 38.17 19.43
N ASP A 397 -11.91 37.35 20.23
CA ASP A 397 -11.47 37.71 21.58
C ASP A 397 -10.22 38.60 21.60
N HIS A 398 -9.43 38.57 20.52
CA HIS A 398 -8.24 39.42 20.36
C HIS A 398 -8.49 40.57 19.38
N ASP A 399 -7.88 41.73 19.67
CA ASP A 399 -7.93 42.95 18.86
C ASP A 399 -7.24 42.73 17.49
N ILE A 400 -7.43 43.65 16.57
CA ILE A 400 -6.80 43.72 15.26
C ILE A 400 -5.67 44.76 15.25
N ILE A 401 -5.62 45.67 16.23
CA ILE A 401 -4.50 46.61 16.41
C ILE A 401 -3.33 45.86 17.05
N GLY A 402 -2.18 45.80 16.36
CA GLY A 402 -0.96 45.07 16.78
C GLY A 402 -0.31 45.47 18.11
N LEU A 403 -0.91 46.37 18.91
CA LEU A 403 -0.43 46.72 20.25
C LEU A 403 -1.08 45.80 21.30
N GLY A 404 -0.37 44.75 21.69
CA GLY A 404 -0.80 43.85 22.78
C GLY A 404 -1.45 42.54 22.34
N ASN A 405 -1.54 42.28 21.03
CA ASN A 405 -1.91 40.96 20.54
C ASN A 405 -0.85 39.91 20.91
N PRO A 406 -1.27 38.68 21.25
CA PRO A 406 -0.33 37.61 21.49
C PRO A 406 0.36 37.25 20.17
N ASP A 407 1.68 37.38 20.17
CA ASP A 407 2.55 36.99 19.08
C ASP A 407 3.33 35.71 19.44
N TYR A 408 3.77 34.99 18.42
CA TYR A 408 4.52 33.74 18.60
C TYR A 408 6.01 33.94 18.96
N ASN A 409 6.44 35.16 19.29
CA ASN A 409 7.84 35.50 19.56
C ASN A 409 8.25 35.40 21.04
N ASN A 410 7.30 35.15 21.95
CA ASN A 410 7.54 35.12 23.38
C ASN A 410 7.09 33.78 23.99
N ALA A 411 8.04 33.03 24.56
CA ALA A 411 7.75 31.73 25.18
C ALA A 411 6.77 31.81 26.36
N SER A 412 6.69 32.97 27.05
CA SER A 412 5.78 33.13 28.20
C SER A 412 4.30 33.28 27.82
N THR A 413 4.01 33.55 26.55
CA THR A 413 2.64 33.69 26.01
C THR A 413 2.19 32.49 25.20
N LEU A 414 3.02 31.43 25.12
CA LEU A 414 2.70 30.17 24.45
C LEU A 414 2.16 29.13 25.45
N PRO A 415 1.14 28.33 25.09
CA PRO A 415 0.33 28.42 23.88
C PRO A 415 -0.61 29.64 23.92
N ILE A 416 -0.90 30.19 22.75
CA ILE A 416 -1.87 31.28 22.57
C ILE A 416 -3.27 30.66 22.48
N ASN A 417 -4.17 31.09 23.36
CA ASN A 417 -5.57 30.71 23.29
C ASN A 417 -6.36 31.84 22.63
N GLY A 418 -7.19 31.49 21.66
CA GLY A 418 -8.04 32.40 20.91
C GLY A 418 -9.44 31.84 20.71
N ALA A 419 -10.40 32.71 20.44
CA ALA A 419 -11.78 32.34 20.14
C ALA A 419 -12.38 33.29 19.11
N PHE A 420 -13.21 32.75 18.23
CA PHE A 420 -14.04 33.55 17.36
C PHE A 420 -15.45 32.97 17.27
N GLU A 421 -16.39 33.85 17.05
CA GLU A 421 -17.81 33.55 17.01
C GLU A 421 -18.44 34.15 15.76
N ILE A 422 -19.42 33.43 15.21
CA ILE A 422 -20.27 33.91 14.12
C ILE A 422 -21.72 33.71 14.51
N ALA A 423 -22.51 34.77 14.44
CA ALA A 423 -23.97 34.69 14.49
C ALA A 423 -24.51 34.94 13.08
N LEU A 424 -25.43 34.10 12.61
CA LEU A 424 -26.00 34.19 11.27
C LEU A 424 -27.52 34.14 11.35
N TRP A 425 -28.16 35.14 10.76
CA TRP A 425 -29.59 35.22 10.51
C TRP A 425 -29.86 35.06 9.03
N GLN A 426 -30.89 34.30 8.68
CA GLN A 426 -31.28 34.03 7.29
C GLN A 426 -32.80 34.01 7.18
N SER A 427 -33.34 34.50 6.06
CA SER A 427 -34.72 34.30 5.67
C SER A 427 -34.85 34.09 4.16
N ASN A 428 -35.94 33.45 3.76
CA ASN A 428 -36.28 33.37 2.35
C ASN A 428 -36.64 34.78 1.82
N LEU A 429 -36.12 35.14 0.66
CA LEU A 429 -36.47 36.41 0.02
C LEU A 429 -37.83 36.29 -0.66
N GLU A 430 -38.66 37.34 -0.57
CA GLU A 430 -39.97 37.37 -1.23
C GLU A 430 -39.81 37.22 -2.75
N GLY A 431 -40.70 36.46 -3.38
CA GLY A 431 -40.63 36.14 -4.81
C GLY A 431 -39.74 34.94 -5.16
N TYR A 432 -38.97 34.40 -4.22
CA TYR A 432 -38.22 33.15 -4.39
C TYR A 432 -38.98 31.96 -3.80
N PRO A 433 -38.98 30.79 -4.47
CA PRO A 433 -39.58 29.58 -3.90
C PRO A 433 -38.86 29.19 -2.60
N VAL A 434 -39.54 28.54 -1.66
CA VAL A 434 -38.90 28.18 -0.38
C VAL A 434 -37.74 27.21 -0.61
N ASP A 435 -36.57 27.52 -0.05
CA ASP A 435 -35.39 26.65 -0.09
C ASP A 435 -35.63 25.39 0.77
N PRO A 436 -35.42 24.18 0.23
CA PRO A 436 -35.42 22.95 1.03
C PRO A 436 -34.47 23.02 2.24
N ALA A 437 -33.29 23.64 2.09
CA ALA A 437 -32.35 23.78 3.20
C ALA A 437 -32.89 24.71 4.29
N PHE A 438 -33.67 25.73 3.94
CA PHE A 438 -34.31 26.64 4.92
C PHE A 438 -35.41 25.92 5.71
N THR A 439 -36.12 25.01 5.05
CA THR A 439 -37.11 24.15 5.72
C THR A 439 -36.45 23.19 6.72
N ASN A 440 -35.24 22.72 6.43
CA ASN A 440 -34.47 21.89 7.37
C ASN A 440 -33.86 22.73 8.50
N LEU A 441 -33.36 23.93 8.19
CA LEU A 441 -32.81 24.89 9.16
C LEU A 441 -33.81 25.18 10.28
N THR A 442 -35.06 25.49 9.92
CA THR A 442 -36.13 25.82 10.88
C THR A 442 -36.55 24.64 11.79
N ARG A 443 -36.11 23.41 11.49
CA ARG A 443 -36.34 22.23 12.34
C ARG A 443 -35.23 21.98 13.36
N SER A 444 -34.09 22.67 13.24
CA SER A 444 -32.97 22.48 14.15
C SER A 444 -33.28 23.09 15.52
N PRO A 445 -32.98 22.41 16.64
CA PRO A 445 -33.23 22.94 17.99
C PRO A 445 -32.26 24.08 18.38
N LEU A 446 -31.20 24.30 17.60
CA LEU A 446 -30.22 25.37 17.82
C LEU A 446 -30.65 26.70 17.21
N VAL A 447 -31.74 26.68 16.44
CA VAL A 447 -32.17 27.79 15.60
C VAL A 447 -33.32 28.53 16.27
N GLU A 448 -33.23 29.85 16.26
CA GLU A 448 -34.20 30.76 16.83
C GLU A 448 -34.83 31.63 15.75
N THR A 449 -36.02 32.17 16.01
CA THR A 449 -36.70 33.08 15.07
C THR A 449 -36.95 34.44 15.72
N SER A 450 -36.57 35.51 15.02
CA SER A 450 -36.79 36.91 15.42
C SER A 450 -37.09 37.74 14.17
N ASP A 451 -38.14 38.56 14.17
CA ASP A 451 -38.48 39.46 13.06
C ASP A 451 -38.51 38.79 11.66
N ASN A 452 -39.12 37.59 11.57
CA ASN A 452 -39.15 36.74 10.37
C ASN A 452 -37.76 36.26 9.85
N GLN A 453 -36.72 36.46 10.65
CA GLN A 453 -35.37 35.93 10.42
C GLN A 453 -35.12 34.72 11.31
N THR A 454 -34.44 33.74 10.75
CA THR A 454 -34.09 32.49 11.42
C THR A 454 -32.59 32.48 11.67
N GLY A 455 -32.13 32.36 12.93
CA GLY A 455 -30.73 32.55 13.27
C GLY A 455 -30.16 31.57 14.29
N TYR A 456 -28.85 31.41 14.23
CA TYR A 456 -28.06 30.52 15.09
C TYR A 456 -26.61 31.04 15.18
N GLY A 457 -25.83 30.46 16.10
CA GLY A 457 -24.42 30.79 16.28
C GLY A 457 -23.48 29.61 15.99
N VAL A 458 -22.24 29.91 15.67
CA VAL A 458 -21.11 28.97 15.70
C VAL A 458 -20.01 29.59 16.54
N ARG A 459 -19.52 28.84 17.51
CA ARG A 459 -18.40 29.23 18.36
C ARG A 459 -17.21 28.33 18.08
N CYS A 460 -16.05 28.94 17.85
CA CYS A 460 -14.79 28.25 17.65
C CYS A 460 -13.76 28.70 18.68
N THR A 461 -13.08 27.73 19.28
CA THR A 461 -11.96 27.95 20.20
C THR A 461 -10.70 27.32 19.64
N LEU A 462 -9.59 28.04 19.73
CA LEU A 462 -8.29 27.64 19.21
C LEU A 462 -7.24 27.73 20.31
N SER A 463 -6.32 26.78 20.32
CA SER A 463 -5.08 26.85 21.09
C SER A 463 -3.94 26.58 20.14
N THR A 464 -3.03 27.54 20.01
CA THR A 464 -1.92 27.48 19.05
C THR A 464 -0.58 27.66 19.73
N ASP A 465 0.39 26.85 19.33
CA ASP A 465 1.76 26.90 19.82
C ASP A 465 2.73 26.75 18.65
N VAL A 466 3.91 27.35 18.74
CA VAL A 466 4.97 27.17 17.75
C VAL A 466 6.14 26.45 18.39
N GLY A 467 6.78 25.56 17.63
CA GLY A 467 7.84 24.76 18.20
C GLY A 467 8.41 23.74 17.25
N THR A 468 9.28 22.89 17.78
CA THR A 468 9.85 21.78 17.02
C THR A 468 9.14 20.47 17.34
N ALA A 469 8.86 19.67 16.31
CA ALA A 469 8.29 18.34 16.44
C ALA A 469 9.03 17.33 15.55
N GLN A 470 9.05 16.08 15.99
CA GLN A 470 9.57 14.97 15.20
C GLN A 470 8.47 14.40 14.30
N LEU A 471 8.68 14.46 12.99
CA LEU A 471 7.74 14.01 11.96
C LEU A 471 8.00 12.57 11.55
N SER A 472 6.93 11.80 11.47
CA SER A 472 6.91 10.42 10.99
C SER A 472 6.04 10.30 9.73
N PRO A 473 6.63 10.13 8.54
CA PRO A 473 5.88 10.03 7.30
C PRO A 473 5.15 8.69 7.13
N SER A 474 5.64 7.61 7.79
CA SER A 474 5.00 6.29 7.71
C SER A 474 3.69 6.23 8.49
N SER A 475 3.59 6.98 9.59
CA SER A 475 2.38 7.04 10.43
C SER A 475 1.57 8.32 10.23
N HIS A 476 2.03 9.26 9.38
CA HIS A 476 1.44 10.60 9.25
C HIS A 476 1.27 11.32 10.60
N THR A 477 2.20 11.09 11.53
CA THR A 477 2.12 11.62 12.89
C THR A 477 3.31 12.49 13.28
N PHE A 478 3.11 13.32 14.30
CA PHE A 478 4.16 14.05 14.99
C PHE A 478 4.33 13.55 16.43
N SER A 479 5.53 13.72 16.98
CA SER A 479 5.87 13.39 18.37
C SER A 479 6.90 14.37 18.93
N ALA A 480 7.15 14.31 20.24
CA ALA A 480 8.18 15.09 20.93
C ALA A 480 8.08 16.62 20.66
N PHE A 481 6.86 17.15 20.61
CA PHE A 481 6.67 18.60 20.43
C PHE A 481 7.31 19.36 21.60
N THR A 482 8.14 20.33 21.26
CA THR A 482 8.79 21.25 22.22
C THR A 482 8.51 22.67 21.77
N SER A 483 7.81 23.44 22.61
CA SER A 483 7.52 24.85 22.33
C SER A 483 8.83 25.62 22.15
N LYS A 484 8.91 26.36 21.04
CA LYS A 484 10.06 27.17 20.67
C LYS A 484 9.55 28.41 19.93
N PRO A 485 9.59 29.60 20.57
CA PRO A 485 9.07 30.82 19.99
C PRO A 485 9.78 31.16 18.68
N ALA A 486 9.08 31.84 17.79
CA ALA A 486 9.65 32.39 16.58
C ALA A 486 10.65 33.51 16.94
N ASN A 487 11.79 33.53 16.27
CA ASN A 487 12.86 34.49 16.52
C ASN A 487 12.81 35.60 15.46
N PHE A 488 11.83 36.49 15.62
CA PHE A 488 11.72 37.70 14.82
C PHE A 488 11.57 38.92 15.73
N THR A 489 12.23 40.01 15.38
CA THR A 489 11.90 41.34 15.91
C THR A 489 10.72 41.88 15.13
N PRO A 490 9.57 42.18 15.76
CA PRO A 490 8.48 42.88 15.09
C PRO A 490 9.04 44.18 14.51
N ALA A 491 9.07 44.29 13.19
CA ALA A 491 9.51 45.52 12.56
C ALA A 491 8.36 46.53 12.66
N LEU A 492 8.36 47.32 13.72
CA LEU A 492 7.62 48.58 13.71
C LEU A 492 8.25 49.44 12.61
N SER A 493 7.57 49.60 11.47
CA SER A 493 7.89 50.65 10.51
C SER A 493 7.49 52.01 11.12
N ALA A 494 8.17 52.40 12.20
CA ALA A 494 7.93 53.61 12.99
C ALA A 494 8.44 54.89 12.30
N THR A 495 8.27 55.03 10.98
CA THR A 495 8.42 56.32 10.30
C THR A 495 7.07 57.01 10.23
N PHE A 496 6.89 57.96 11.14
CA PHE A 496 5.68 58.73 11.37
C PHE A 496 5.39 59.81 10.31
N ALA A 497 4.08 60.09 10.16
CA ALA A 497 3.45 61.39 9.90
C ALA A 497 3.43 61.95 8.46
N ALA A 498 2.30 61.76 7.76
CA ALA A 498 1.40 62.88 7.38
C ALA A 498 0.43 62.58 6.20
N ALA A 499 0.50 61.44 5.49
CA ALA A 499 -0.32 61.32 4.26
C ALA A 499 -0.92 59.96 3.84
N VAL A 500 -0.53 58.77 4.33
CA VAL A 500 -1.17 57.51 3.87
C VAL A 500 -1.12 56.41 4.96
N PRO A 501 -2.21 55.66 5.24
CA PRO A 501 -2.30 54.73 6.38
C PRO A 501 -2.05 53.26 5.96
N LEU A 502 -0.94 52.92 5.32
CA LEU A 502 -0.61 51.52 4.98
C LEU A 502 0.37 50.94 6.01
N PHE A 503 -0.13 50.63 7.21
CA PHE A 503 0.63 49.87 8.20
C PHE A 503 0.31 48.39 8.01
N GLU A 504 1.23 47.65 7.43
CA GLU A 504 1.22 46.19 7.55
C GLU A 504 2.25 45.80 8.60
N TYR A 505 1.77 45.26 9.71
CA TYR A 505 2.65 44.73 10.75
C TYR A 505 3.19 43.38 10.26
N ALA A 506 4.49 43.36 9.96
CA ALA A 506 5.23 42.11 9.81
C ALA A 506 5.35 41.47 11.20
N GLY A 507 4.70 40.32 11.38
CA GLY A 507 4.67 39.58 12.64
C GLY A 507 3.67 38.44 12.55
N GLY A 508 3.99 37.28 13.14
CA GLY A 508 3.04 36.18 13.18
C GLY A 508 1.95 36.50 14.20
N TYR A 509 0.85 37.12 13.78
CA TYR A 509 -0.32 37.27 14.65
C TYR A 509 -0.86 35.89 14.99
N ALA A 510 -1.48 35.79 16.15
CA ALA A 510 -2.21 34.61 16.55
C ALA A 510 -3.26 34.20 15.50
N LEU A 511 -3.48 32.88 15.39
CA LEU A 511 -4.20 32.27 14.26
C LEU A 511 -5.65 32.78 14.14
N GLN A 512 -6.31 33.05 15.25
CA GLN A 512 -7.66 33.61 15.29
C GLN A 512 -7.75 35.00 14.65
N THR A 513 -6.73 35.85 14.80
CA THR A 513 -6.70 37.18 14.17
C THR A 513 -6.54 37.05 12.65
N VAL A 514 -5.74 36.08 12.20
CA VAL A 514 -5.62 35.75 10.76
C VAL A 514 -6.95 35.24 10.21
N ILE A 515 -7.66 34.38 10.96
CA ILE A 515 -8.99 33.89 10.56
C ILE A 515 -10.00 35.04 10.49
N LEU A 516 -10.03 35.92 11.49
CA LEU A 516 -10.91 37.09 11.48
C LEU A 516 -10.63 37.98 10.26
N SER A 517 -9.35 38.24 9.98
CA SER A 517 -8.92 38.98 8.79
C SER A 517 -9.40 38.30 7.51
N ALA A 518 -9.22 36.98 7.39
CA ALA A 518 -9.62 36.21 6.23
C ALA A 518 -11.14 36.12 6.04
N LEU A 519 -11.93 36.22 7.12
CA LEU A 519 -13.38 36.25 7.03
C LEU A 519 -13.90 37.64 6.66
N THR A 520 -13.27 38.70 7.19
CA THR A 520 -13.83 40.06 7.14
C THR A 520 -13.17 40.97 6.09
N GLY A 521 -12.01 40.60 5.58
CA GLY A 521 -11.16 41.47 4.77
C GLY A 521 -10.54 42.63 5.54
N ILE A 522 -10.65 42.64 6.88
CA ILE A 522 -9.95 43.63 7.70
C ILE A 522 -8.47 43.27 7.72
N VAL A 523 -7.62 44.23 7.39
CA VAL A 523 -6.17 44.07 7.42
C VAL A 523 -5.66 44.31 8.86
N PRO A 524 -4.95 43.36 9.49
CA PRO A 524 -4.39 43.53 10.82
C PRO A 524 -3.47 44.74 10.92
N GLY A 525 -3.77 45.62 11.87
CA GLY A 525 -3.07 46.88 12.11
C GLY A 525 -3.34 48.02 11.11
N TYR A 526 -4.27 47.83 10.17
CA TYR A 526 -4.73 48.89 9.28
C TYR A 526 -5.90 49.67 9.88
N ILE A 527 -5.73 50.99 10.00
CA ILE A 527 -6.78 51.90 10.47
C ILE A 527 -7.40 52.57 9.24
N GLY A 528 -8.46 51.97 8.70
CA GLY A 528 -9.21 52.50 7.56
C GLY A 528 -10.38 51.60 7.16
N ALA A 529 -10.99 51.89 6.02
CA ALA A 529 -12.09 51.09 5.50
C ALA A 529 -11.61 49.68 5.09
N PRO A 530 -12.32 48.60 5.44
CA PRO A 530 -12.02 47.27 4.91
C PRO A 530 -11.86 47.31 3.39
N SER A 531 -10.89 46.59 2.83
CA SER A 531 -10.66 46.50 1.38
C SER A 531 -11.92 46.10 0.60
N CYS A 532 -12.78 45.37 1.30
CA CYS A 532 -14.04 44.77 0.89
C CYS A 532 -15.28 45.67 0.86
N LEU A 533 -15.16 46.96 1.20
CA LEU A 533 -16.29 47.89 1.16
C LEU A 533 -16.03 49.01 0.15
N PRO A 534 -16.37 48.83 -1.14
CA PRO A 534 -16.37 49.94 -2.07
C PRO A 534 -17.41 50.97 -1.64
N LYS A 535 -17.06 52.25 -1.68
CA LYS A 535 -18.07 53.33 -1.67
C LYS A 535 -19.07 53.08 -2.80
N ASN A 536 -20.35 52.97 -2.47
CA ASN A 536 -21.50 52.93 -3.38
C ASN A 536 -21.70 51.65 -4.23
N ILE A 537 -21.05 50.52 -3.91
CA ILE A 537 -21.37 49.22 -4.53
C ILE A 537 -21.86 48.28 -3.44
N SER A 538 -23.02 47.68 -3.65
CA SER A 538 -23.53 46.64 -2.75
C SER A 538 -22.54 45.46 -2.72
N PRO A 539 -22.05 45.03 -1.55
CA PRO A 539 -21.14 43.89 -1.44
C PRO A 539 -21.73 42.55 -1.91
N SER A 540 -23.03 42.45 -2.20
CA SER A 540 -23.62 41.34 -2.98
C SER A 540 -23.06 41.24 -4.41
N VAL A 541 -22.42 42.30 -4.93
CA VAL A 541 -21.68 42.27 -6.20
C VAL A 541 -20.23 41.83 -5.97
N ASP A 542 -19.69 42.01 -4.76
CA ASP A 542 -18.33 41.58 -4.39
C ASP A 542 -18.33 40.25 -3.64
N THR A 543 -18.46 39.17 -4.42
CA THR A 543 -18.34 37.79 -3.93
C THR A 543 -17.00 37.49 -3.24
N THR A 544 -16.00 38.37 -3.39
CA THR A 544 -14.68 38.20 -2.78
C THR A 544 -14.60 38.64 -1.31
N CYS A 545 -15.69 39.10 -0.73
CA CYS A 545 -15.71 39.57 0.66
C CYS A 545 -16.90 39.11 1.49
N ASN A 546 -17.74 38.25 0.91
CA ASN A 546 -18.98 37.82 1.55
C ASN A 546 -18.80 36.45 2.24
N VAL A 547 -18.84 36.44 3.57
CA VAL A 547 -18.67 35.22 4.39
C VAL A 547 -19.75 34.19 4.11
N PHE A 548 -21.01 34.62 3.98
CA PHE A 548 -22.13 33.73 3.66
C PHE A 548 -21.91 33.04 2.31
N TYR A 549 -21.53 33.80 1.29
CA TYR A 549 -21.22 33.29 -0.05
C TYR A 549 -20.04 32.30 -0.01
N SER A 550 -18.98 32.66 0.70
CA SER A 550 -17.74 31.89 0.79
C SER A 550 -17.92 30.59 1.57
N ALA A 551 -18.65 30.63 2.70
CA ALA A 551 -18.96 29.44 3.50
C ALA A 551 -19.83 28.44 2.74
N ASN A 552 -20.73 28.94 1.88
CA ASN A 552 -21.50 28.10 0.98
C ASN A 552 -20.58 27.38 -0.01
N LEU A 553 -19.71 28.09 -0.73
CA LEU A 553 -18.75 27.48 -1.66
C LEU A 553 -17.81 26.49 -0.96
N ALA A 554 -17.29 26.85 0.21
CA ALA A 554 -16.39 26.02 1.01
C ALA A 554 -16.96 24.62 1.32
N THR A 555 -18.30 24.51 1.36
CA THR A 555 -19.04 23.32 1.73
C THR A 555 -19.87 22.74 0.57
N GLY A 556 -19.60 23.15 -0.67
CA GLY A 556 -20.28 22.63 -1.87
C GLY A 556 -21.66 23.22 -2.16
N GLY A 557 -22.07 24.27 -1.45
CA GLY A 557 -23.28 25.06 -1.67
C GLY A 557 -23.16 25.99 -2.88
N ASN A 558 -23.07 25.41 -4.06
CA ASN A 558 -22.89 26.18 -5.30
C ASN A 558 -24.16 27.01 -5.62
N PRO A 559 -23.98 28.25 -6.11
CA PRO A 559 -25.09 29.05 -6.62
C PRO A 559 -25.83 28.32 -7.76
N VAL A 560 -27.16 28.35 -7.74
CA VAL A 560 -28.03 27.75 -8.76
C VAL A 560 -28.90 28.80 -9.41
N GLN A 561 -29.27 28.59 -10.68
CA GLN A 561 -30.27 29.42 -11.34
C GLN A 561 -31.66 29.00 -10.90
N GLN A 562 -32.48 29.98 -10.50
CA GLN A 562 -33.84 29.77 -10.02
C GLN A 562 -34.79 30.71 -10.74
N THR A 563 -35.90 30.17 -11.24
CA THR A 563 -37.02 30.98 -11.71
C THR A 563 -37.77 31.52 -10.50
N VAL A 564 -37.88 32.85 -10.43
CA VAL A 564 -38.65 33.57 -9.39
C VAL A 564 -40.10 33.80 -9.84
N ASP A 565 -40.96 34.23 -8.93
CA ASP A 565 -42.40 34.42 -9.17
C ASP A 565 -42.69 35.43 -10.30
N SER A 566 -41.77 36.37 -10.55
CA SER A 566 -41.85 37.31 -11.68
C SER A 566 -41.54 36.69 -13.06
N GLY A 567 -41.16 35.41 -13.10
CA GLY A 567 -40.71 34.71 -14.30
C GLY A 567 -39.26 34.97 -14.70
N ALA A 568 -38.55 35.85 -13.99
CA ALA A 568 -37.12 36.07 -14.20
C ALA A 568 -36.29 34.86 -13.72
N VAL A 569 -35.14 34.63 -14.35
CA VAL A 569 -34.17 33.62 -13.90
C VAL A 569 -33.04 34.34 -13.18
N LEU A 570 -32.95 34.15 -11.87
CA LEU A 570 -31.99 34.80 -10.99
C LEU A 570 -31.11 33.77 -10.30
N MET A 571 -29.94 34.21 -9.84
CA MET A 571 -29.02 33.35 -9.09
C MET A 571 -29.49 33.23 -7.65
N ARG A 572 -29.47 32.01 -7.13
CA ARG A 572 -29.81 31.69 -5.74
C ARG A 572 -28.71 30.88 -5.08
N GLN A 573 -28.36 31.21 -3.84
CA GLN A 573 -27.58 30.32 -2.98
C GLN A 573 -28.48 29.59 -1.97
N PRO A 574 -28.13 28.35 -1.59
CA PRO A 574 -28.84 27.68 -0.52
C PRO A 574 -28.54 28.37 0.81
N THR A 575 -29.55 28.38 1.68
CA THR A 575 -29.36 28.69 3.09
C THR A 575 -28.41 27.69 3.73
N ILE A 576 -27.57 28.17 4.64
CA ILE A 576 -26.55 27.35 5.29
C ILE A 576 -27.06 26.92 6.68
N PRO A 577 -27.17 25.60 6.96
CA PRO A 577 -27.55 25.10 8.28
C PRO A 577 -26.35 25.11 9.27
N PRO A 578 -26.59 25.01 10.59
CA PRO A 578 -25.55 25.14 11.62
C PRO A 578 -24.40 24.15 11.43
N GLU A 579 -24.70 22.93 11.02
CA GLU A 579 -23.74 21.85 10.82
C GLU A 579 -22.81 22.16 9.64
N ARG A 580 -23.37 22.71 8.55
CA ARG A 580 -22.57 23.15 7.39
C ARG A 580 -21.75 24.40 7.68
N LEU A 581 -22.29 25.38 8.42
CA LEU A 581 -21.48 26.55 8.81
C LEU A 581 -20.32 26.13 9.73
N THR A 582 -20.56 25.18 10.63
CA THR A 582 -19.51 24.61 11.49
C THR A 582 -18.42 23.92 10.66
N LEU A 583 -18.78 23.10 9.66
CA LEU A 583 -17.83 22.52 8.72
C LEU A 583 -17.04 23.60 7.96
N ALA A 584 -17.72 24.65 7.50
CA ALA A 584 -17.07 25.77 6.82
C ALA A 584 -16.02 26.44 7.72
N MET A 585 -16.31 26.63 9.00
CA MET A 585 -15.36 27.22 9.95
C MET A 585 -14.15 26.32 10.21
N TYR A 586 -14.34 25.01 10.36
CA TYR A 586 -13.21 24.09 10.44
C TYR A 586 -12.32 24.14 9.20
N LYS A 587 -12.91 24.19 8.00
CA LYS A 587 -12.12 24.36 6.77
C LYS A 587 -11.30 25.66 6.79
N MET A 588 -11.91 26.77 7.22
CA MET A 588 -11.21 28.06 7.35
C MET A 588 -10.01 27.96 8.33
N VAL A 589 -10.15 27.27 9.46
CA VAL A 589 -9.03 27.05 10.40
C VAL A 589 -7.88 26.26 9.74
N GLY A 590 -8.21 25.21 8.98
CA GLY A 590 -7.23 24.42 8.23
C GLY A 590 -6.49 25.27 7.20
N GLU A 591 -7.22 26.01 6.36
CA GLU A 591 -6.63 26.89 5.34
C GLU A 591 -5.77 28.00 5.95
N ALA A 592 -6.19 28.58 7.08
CA ALA A 592 -5.40 29.57 7.81
C ALA A 592 -4.10 28.96 8.36
N ALA A 593 -4.18 27.80 9.02
CA ALA A 593 -3.00 27.13 9.59
C ALA A 593 -2.00 26.69 8.50
N ALA A 594 -2.51 26.20 7.37
CA ALA A 594 -1.72 25.90 6.19
C ALA A 594 -1.03 27.14 5.62
N SER A 595 -1.78 28.22 5.41
CA SER A 595 -1.28 29.47 4.83
C SER A 595 -0.20 30.10 5.71
N VAL A 596 -0.38 30.07 7.04
CA VAL A 596 0.62 30.51 8.01
C VAL A 596 1.96 29.76 7.84
N MET A 597 1.94 28.48 7.47
CA MET A 597 3.16 27.67 7.28
C MET A 597 3.66 27.57 5.82
N ALA A 598 2.89 28.06 4.85
CA ALA A 598 3.10 27.77 3.42
C ALA A 598 4.30 28.46 2.75
N VAL A 599 4.73 29.65 3.16
CA VAL A 599 5.67 30.49 2.38
C VAL A 599 6.83 31.03 3.23
N GLY A 600 8.05 30.56 3.06
CA GLY A 600 9.24 31.13 3.73
C GLY A 600 9.79 32.35 2.99
N ALA A 601 10.82 32.98 3.57
CA ALA A 601 11.59 34.04 2.91
C ALA A 601 12.53 33.52 1.78
N GLY A 602 12.41 32.24 1.40
CA GLY A 602 13.23 31.60 0.38
C GLY A 602 13.41 30.10 0.59
N GLU A 603 14.17 29.46 -0.29
CA GLU A 603 14.58 28.06 -0.16
C GLU A 603 15.63 27.90 0.94
N TRP A 604 15.38 26.99 1.90
CA TRP A 604 16.33 26.69 2.97
C TRP A 604 16.39 25.19 3.28
N GLN A 605 17.44 24.76 3.99
CA GLN A 605 17.62 23.37 4.43
C GLN A 605 17.68 23.32 5.95
N GLY A 606 17.10 22.26 6.53
CA GLY A 606 17.11 22.01 7.97
C GLY A 606 17.34 20.53 8.27
N ASP A 607 16.85 20.08 9.42
CA ASP A 607 16.97 18.68 9.87
C ASP A 607 15.99 17.71 9.18
N LEU A 608 15.18 18.22 8.26
CA LEU A 608 14.25 17.41 7.46
C LEU A 608 14.96 16.65 6.36
N ARG A 609 14.60 15.37 6.27
CA ARG A 609 15.14 14.42 5.31
C ARG A 609 14.03 13.84 4.44
N GLY A 610 14.34 13.69 3.16
CA GLY A 610 13.39 13.21 2.16
C GLY A 610 13.26 11.69 2.18
N LEU A 611 12.20 11.21 1.55
CA LEU A 611 12.09 9.80 1.19
C LEU A 611 12.93 9.52 -0.07
N ARG A 612 13.51 8.32 -0.16
CA ARG A 612 14.19 7.84 -1.36
C ARG A 612 13.36 6.75 -2.05
N PRO A 613 13.35 6.70 -3.40
CA PRO A 613 12.75 5.59 -4.13
C PRO A 613 13.43 4.27 -3.75
N ALA A 614 12.62 3.27 -3.46
CA ALA A 614 13.02 1.94 -3.04
C ALA A 614 12.26 0.88 -3.84
N SER A 615 12.72 -0.36 -3.76
CA SER A 615 11.97 -1.52 -4.26
C SER A 615 11.56 -2.37 -3.07
N ASP A 616 10.33 -2.85 -3.08
CA ASP A 616 9.81 -3.82 -2.12
C ASP A 616 9.24 -5.08 -2.81
N LEU A 617 8.99 -6.13 -2.05
CA LEU A 617 8.26 -7.32 -2.47
C LEU A 617 6.85 -7.30 -1.89
N GLN A 618 5.86 -7.27 -2.77
CA GLN A 618 4.47 -7.46 -2.40
C GLN A 618 4.06 -8.92 -2.57
N VAL A 619 3.01 -9.32 -1.85
CA VAL A 619 2.40 -10.64 -2.00
C VAL A 619 1.87 -10.77 -3.43
N GLY A 620 2.32 -11.82 -4.12
CA GLY A 620 1.89 -12.12 -5.47
C GLY A 620 0.51 -12.78 -5.53
N PHE A 621 0.14 -13.25 -6.73
CA PHE A 621 -1.15 -13.92 -6.95
C PHE A 621 -1.29 -15.23 -6.17
N VAL A 622 -0.17 -15.91 -5.92
CA VAL A 622 -0.15 -17.18 -5.19
C VAL A 622 0.14 -16.92 -3.71
N PRO A 623 -0.72 -17.36 -2.78
CA PRO A 623 -0.45 -17.23 -1.35
C PRO A 623 0.85 -17.95 -0.96
N TRP A 624 1.75 -17.25 -0.28
CA TRP A 624 3.06 -17.77 0.13
C TRP A 624 2.94 -18.99 1.04
N GLN A 625 1.83 -19.14 1.79
CA GLN A 625 1.56 -20.27 2.68
C GLN A 625 1.53 -21.60 1.90
N VAL A 626 0.99 -21.59 0.68
CA VAL A 626 0.95 -22.78 -0.19
C VAL A 626 2.36 -23.20 -0.57
N VAL A 627 3.22 -22.24 -0.89
CA VAL A 627 4.61 -22.48 -1.27
C VAL A 627 5.41 -23.00 -0.08
N VAL A 628 5.26 -22.42 1.12
CA VAL A 628 5.89 -22.91 2.35
C VAL A 628 5.47 -24.36 2.62
N ALA A 629 4.18 -24.68 2.50
CA ALA A 629 3.68 -26.03 2.73
C ALA A 629 4.27 -27.05 1.74
N MET A 630 4.36 -26.68 0.45
CA MET A 630 4.96 -27.53 -0.58
C MET A 630 6.47 -27.73 -0.36
N LEU A 631 7.22 -26.66 -0.08
CA LEU A 631 8.65 -26.74 0.21
C LEU A 631 8.93 -27.51 1.50
N GLY A 632 8.12 -27.33 2.54
CA GLY A 632 8.21 -28.06 3.80
C GLY A 632 7.95 -29.55 3.61
N LEU A 633 6.87 -29.91 2.89
CA LEU A 633 6.59 -31.31 2.55
C LEU A 633 7.73 -31.93 1.74
N TRP A 634 8.24 -31.21 0.74
CA TRP A 634 9.39 -31.64 -0.05
C TRP A 634 10.65 -31.84 0.82
N ALA A 635 10.94 -30.93 1.74
CA ALA A 635 12.07 -31.06 2.65
C ALA A 635 11.93 -32.30 3.54
N VAL A 636 10.75 -32.59 4.08
CA VAL A 636 10.51 -33.82 4.85
C VAL A 636 10.72 -35.08 4.01
N LEU A 637 10.15 -35.12 2.80
CA LEU A 637 10.28 -36.24 1.86
C LEU A 637 11.71 -36.42 1.33
N THR A 638 12.55 -35.41 1.36
CA THR A 638 13.96 -35.56 0.95
C THR A 638 14.87 -35.86 2.13
N VAL A 639 14.69 -35.21 3.27
CA VAL A 639 15.58 -35.35 4.44
C VAL A 639 15.41 -36.68 5.15
N VAL A 640 14.18 -37.12 5.43
CA VAL A 640 13.92 -38.35 6.22
C VAL A 640 14.55 -39.60 5.58
N PRO A 641 14.40 -39.87 4.27
CA PRO A 641 15.06 -41.02 3.65
C PRO A 641 16.57 -40.87 3.55
N GLN A 642 17.09 -39.65 3.40
CA GLN A 642 18.54 -39.43 3.36
C GLN A 642 19.16 -39.71 4.71
N LEU A 643 18.52 -39.32 5.82
CA LEU A 643 18.94 -39.69 7.17
C LEU A 643 18.94 -41.21 7.36
N TRP A 644 17.93 -41.91 6.84
CA TRP A 644 17.85 -43.37 6.93
C TRP A 644 18.96 -44.11 6.19
N VAL A 645 19.56 -43.46 5.18
CA VAL A 645 20.59 -44.04 4.31
C VAL A 645 21.93 -43.28 4.43
N PHE A 646 22.05 -42.40 5.44
CA PHE A 646 23.16 -41.46 5.59
C PHE A 646 24.50 -42.16 5.79
N GLY A 647 24.52 -43.36 6.37
CA GLY A 647 25.70 -44.16 6.70
C GLY A 647 26.05 -45.29 5.72
N GLU A 648 25.28 -45.47 4.64
CA GLU A 648 25.45 -46.64 3.76
C GLU A 648 26.50 -46.42 2.68
N ARG A 649 27.36 -47.43 2.46
CA ARG A 649 28.31 -47.45 1.35
C ARG A 649 27.60 -47.97 0.08
N ARG A 650 27.89 -47.35 -1.06
CA ARG A 650 27.19 -47.59 -2.35
C ARG A 650 28.21 -47.91 -3.45
N TRP A 651 27.79 -48.64 -4.48
CA TRP A 651 28.69 -49.07 -5.58
C TRP A 651 29.02 -47.90 -6.51
N ALA A 652 28.07 -46.97 -6.67
CA ALA A 652 28.18 -45.81 -7.52
C ALA A 652 27.48 -44.60 -6.86
N ALA A 653 27.76 -43.41 -7.40
CA ALA A 653 27.14 -42.18 -6.96
C ALA A 653 25.70 -42.03 -7.48
N THR A 654 25.39 -42.56 -8.67
CA THR A 654 24.07 -42.57 -9.31
C THR A 654 23.99 -43.73 -10.30
N LEU A 655 22.79 -44.27 -10.54
CA LEU A 655 22.54 -45.25 -11.60
C LEU A 655 22.59 -44.57 -12.99
N THR A 656 23.38 -45.10 -13.93
CA THR A 656 23.42 -44.65 -15.33
C THR A 656 22.93 -45.73 -16.29
N GLY A 657 22.44 -45.34 -17.47
CA GLY A 657 22.05 -46.29 -18.52
C GLY A 657 23.19 -47.23 -18.94
N GLU A 658 24.43 -46.73 -18.96
CA GLU A 658 25.62 -47.54 -19.24
C GLU A 658 25.88 -48.61 -18.17
N GLU A 659 25.70 -48.27 -16.89
CA GLU A 659 25.80 -49.25 -15.80
C GLU A 659 24.69 -50.30 -15.90
N LEU A 660 23.46 -49.90 -16.26
CA LEU A 660 22.35 -50.83 -16.47
C LEU A 660 22.63 -51.79 -17.63
N VAL A 661 23.17 -51.30 -18.76
CA VAL A 661 23.56 -52.14 -19.90
C VAL A 661 24.71 -53.07 -19.53
N ARG A 662 25.70 -52.60 -18.75
CA ARG A 662 26.81 -53.47 -18.27
C ARG A 662 26.31 -54.59 -17.35
N PHE A 663 25.37 -54.31 -16.45
CA PHE A 663 24.72 -55.33 -15.63
C PHE A 663 23.77 -56.23 -16.45
N GLY A 664 23.17 -55.70 -17.52
CA GLY A 664 22.23 -56.42 -18.39
C GLY A 664 22.88 -57.32 -19.45
N VAL A 665 24.03 -56.93 -20.01
CA VAL A 665 24.82 -57.73 -20.99
C VAL A 665 25.26 -59.07 -20.39
N GLN A 666 25.30 -59.18 -19.06
CA GLN A 666 25.60 -60.42 -18.33
C GLN A 666 24.50 -61.50 -18.47
N LEU A 667 23.28 -61.15 -18.91
CA LEU A 667 22.17 -62.09 -19.12
C LEU A 667 22.02 -62.60 -20.56
N GLY A 668 22.77 -62.03 -21.50
CA GLY A 668 22.66 -62.33 -22.92
C GLY A 668 23.35 -63.62 -23.35
N ARG A 669 22.75 -64.79 -23.08
CA ARG A 669 23.15 -66.04 -23.76
C ARG A 669 22.03 -67.02 -24.14
N GLN A 670 20.74 -66.65 -24.03
CA GLN A 670 19.66 -67.50 -24.55
C GLN A 670 18.68 -66.69 -25.41
N GLY A 671 18.57 -67.08 -26.69
CA GLY A 671 17.69 -66.49 -27.68
C GLY A 671 16.21 -66.73 -27.39
N ARG A 672 15.65 -65.98 -26.45
CA ARG A 672 14.21 -65.85 -26.21
C ARG A 672 13.77 -64.40 -26.42
N ASP A 673 12.46 -64.23 -26.63
CA ASP A 673 11.81 -62.95 -26.83
C ASP A 673 12.16 -61.98 -25.69
N VAL A 674 12.70 -60.82 -26.04
CA VAL A 674 13.44 -59.93 -25.12
C VAL A 674 12.58 -59.53 -23.93
N GLY A 675 11.27 -59.30 -24.14
CA GLY A 675 10.34 -58.86 -23.10
C GLY A 675 10.06 -59.88 -21.99
N GLU A 676 10.01 -61.17 -22.30
CA GLU A 676 9.79 -62.22 -21.28
C GLU A 676 11.05 -62.47 -20.44
N ALA A 677 12.23 -62.42 -21.08
CA ALA A 677 13.51 -62.59 -20.39
C ALA A 677 13.72 -61.53 -19.29
N TRP A 678 13.38 -60.26 -19.54
CA TRP A 678 13.54 -59.18 -18.54
C TRP A 678 12.59 -59.27 -17.33
N ARG A 679 11.52 -60.07 -17.41
CA ARG A 679 10.61 -60.29 -16.28
C ARG A 679 11.16 -61.28 -15.25
N GLU A 680 12.05 -62.18 -15.67
CA GLU A 680 12.66 -63.18 -14.78
C GLU A 680 13.88 -62.64 -14.02
N VAL A 681 14.48 -61.54 -14.50
CA VAL A 681 15.66 -60.89 -13.92
C VAL A 681 15.27 -60.04 -12.70
N PRO A 682 15.93 -60.22 -11.54
CA PRO A 682 15.64 -59.43 -10.35
C PRO A 682 16.05 -57.95 -10.55
N GLY A 683 15.25 -57.03 -10.01
CA GLY A 683 15.53 -55.58 -10.07
C GLY A 683 16.47 -55.06 -8.97
N LEU A 684 17.00 -55.94 -8.10
CA LEU A 684 17.90 -55.58 -7.00
C LEU A 684 19.37 -55.57 -7.47
N VAL A 685 20.09 -54.49 -7.20
CA VAL A 685 21.54 -54.40 -7.42
C VAL A 685 22.23 -55.01 -6.20
N GLY A 686 22.87 -56.15 -6.39
CA GLY A 686 23.33 -57.00 -5.30
C GLY A 686 24.55 -57.84 -5.65
N ASP A 687 24.81 -58.85 -4.83
CA ASP A 687 25.94 -59.77 -5.01
C ASP A 687 25.46 -61.01 -5.77
N LEU A 688 25.96 -61.20 -6.99
CA LEU A 688 25.64 -62.35 -7.83
C LEU A 688 26.24 -63.65 -7.29
N ARG A 689 27.34 -63.56 -6.53
CA ARG A 689 28.08 -64.73 -6.01
C ARG A 689 28.31 -64.61 -4.51
N PRO A 690 27.23 -64.66 -3.70
CA PRO A 690 27.30 -64.41 -2.26
C PRO A 690 28.17 -65.42 -1.50
N GLN A 691 28.44 -66.60 -2.08
CA GLN A 691 29.22 -67.68 -1.46
C GLN A 691 30.74 -67.58 -1.70
N GLU A 692 31.20 -66.72 -2.61
CA GLU A 692 32.62 -66.59 -2.94
C GLU A 692 33.31 -65.47 -2.14
N GLU A 693 34.65 -65.50 -2.05
CA GLU A 693 35.44 -64.49 -1.32
C GLU A 693 35.46 -63.13 -2.03
N VAL A 694 35.51 -63.14 -3.37
CA VAL A 694 35.37 -61.97 -4.23
C VAL A 694 33.95 -61.94 -4.79
N GLY A 695 33.18 -60.91 -4.41
CA GLY A 695 31.79 -60.76 -4.84
C GLY A 695 31.69 -60.21 -6.27
N GLU A 696 30.52 -60.31 -6.86
CA GLU A 696 30.26 -59.79 -8.21
C GLU A 696 29.01 -58.89 -8.20
N VAL A 697 29.13 -57.63 -8.64
CA VAL A 697 28.00 -56.69 -8.63
C VAL A 697 27.18 -56.83 -9.90
N GLY A 698 25.89 -57.08 -9.75
CA GLY A 698 24.92 -57.12 -10.84
C GLY A 698 23.49 -57.32 -10.34
N PHE A 699 22.58 -57.70 -11.24
CA PHE A 699 21.18 -57.97 -10.90
C PHE A 699 21.05 -59.28 -10.11
N SER A 700 20.91 -59.20 -8.80
CA SER A 700 20.89 -60.36 -7.91
C SER A 700 19.66 -60.37 -7.01
N ARG A 701 19.24 -61.55 -6.56
CA ARG A 701 18.24 -61.68 -5.48
C ARG A 701 18.86 -61.50 -4.08
N TYR A 702 20.20 -61.48 -4.00
CA TYR A 702 20.95 -61.42 -2.76
C TYR A 702 21.61 -60.04 -2.56
N ARG A 703 21.54 -59.52 -1.32
CA ARG A 703 22.11 -58.22 -0.96
C ARG A 703 23.65 -58.27 -0.95
N ALA A 704 24.29 -57.23 -1.49
CA ALA A 704 25.74 -57.07 -1.41
C ALA A 704 26.23 -56.70 0.00
N LYS A 705 27.34 -57.32 0.43
CA LYS A 705 28.00 -57.03 1.71
C LYS A 705 28.96 -55.84 1.55
N ALA A 706 28.53 -54.68 2.04
CA ALA A 706 29.28 -53.42 1.89
C ALA A 706 30.60 -53.31 2.69
N ARG A 707 30.97 -54.30 3.51
CA ARG A 707 32.21 -54.33 4.33
C ARG A 707 32.95 -55.66 4.16
N GLY A 708 34.27 -55.58 3.97
CA GLY A 708 35.19 -56.73 4.04
C GLY A 708 35.27 -57.62 2.79
N ARG A 709 34.64 -57.25 1.67
CA ARG A 709 34.74 -57.95 0.39
C ARG A 709 35.04 -56.98 -0.75
N GLU A 710 35.88 -57.44 -1.68
CA GLU A 710 36.12 -56.79 -2.97
C GLU A 710 35.11 -57.29 -4.02
N TYR A 711 34.77 -56.41 -4.97
CA TYR A 711 33.77 -56.68 -5.98
C TYR A 711 34.28 -56.43 -7.41
N VAL A 712 34.01 -57.37 -8.30
CA VAL A 712 34.47 -57.40 -9.71
C VAL A 712 33.28 -57.61 -10.66
N THR A 713 33.45 -57.41 -11.97
CA THR A 713 32.45 -57.73 -13.01
C THR A 713 32.75 -59.07 -13.69
N SER A 714 31.72 -59.82 -14.13
CA SER A 714 31.85 -61.17 -14.73
C SER A 714 32.87 -61.29 -15.88
N MET A 715 33.09 -60.20 -16.63
CA MET A 715 33.95 -60.17 -17.82
C MET A 715 35.42 -60.51 -17.54
N GLU A 716 35.85 -60.53 -16.28
CA GLU A 716 37.25 -60.76 -15.89
C GLU A 716 37.57 -62.24 -15.60
N ARG A 717 36.57 -63.11 -15.34
CA ARG A 717 36.85 -64.49 -14.89
C ARG A 717 36.91 -65.56 -15.98
N ASP A 718 36.47 -65.24 -17.20
CA ASP A 718 36.54 -66.13 -18.37
C ASP A 718 37.79 -65.87 -19.25
N CYS A 719 38.84 -65.23 -18.71
CA CYS A 719 40.16 -65.09 -19.33
C CYS A 719 41.24 -65.86 -18.57
#